data_AF-A0A3B9XHT9-F1
#
_entry.id   AF-A0A3B9XHT9-F1
#
_cell.length_a   1.000
_cell.length_b   1.000
_cell.length_c   1.000
_cell.angle_alpha   90.00
_cell.angle_beta   90.00
_cell.angle_gamma   90.00
#
_symmetry.space_group_name_H-M   'P 1'
#
loop_
_entity.id
_entity.type
_entity.pdbx_description
1 polymer ?
#
loop_
_entity_poly.entity_id
_entity_poly.type
_entity_poly.pdbx_seq_one_letter_code
_entity_poly.pdbx_strand_id
1 'polypeptide(L)'
;MPFKILFRGLFCLCLLPVLSGCGREGETPSTKVDVVLKGDTGECLGSVDESIRKYLHAEMNDGELEAMWTCLDGALTDFVTITSPEHPTGYPPDALARFFESFFVKREVPLEVAEALMNLKRIFVGGQKTFLTPAEVTKLRQFISLCRLWSQELQPHMKVLVLKNPVSVTSSDSEAALEALRDVALEVGLWMDAQGQTYTQEDLKSLLLAMSRWLQPGVTVKWMNELQEALPSLFEIKRIFVGGSADHIHSGDWPVLLKKVVSGIGVLEIVGWKMEQNQISSLASDESLPRMLLYLSQVFEGVNVPFGEVDRVMRQMSRLSWWPSALPVDGLSKGLKFVLQKFLLLEDASTPFVMDHRVVNALMHLRGEFLDALKKNGSSEFERFANPMRGVSSSSQGLIFHLYNKNAEDLRGVARNQTAVLYLLIHQLKKSFHLSEIEKPQFQQVFNEVLGVLQGLNILTDIEPSYALRLFREMDVFTWVSNGDQRLSDSEIGMYGWMALSGWVQQEWVHRDLNPVCKGDEVCIRKNWRSQSEKFLINFPQVQREMVGWSEAQKNLFFDRVNLASGSESILMNAVLMSYLEFFMMRFDSDKNSLIDVEESLTSFEVFHLTLDELLGSVGVPQSDTLAFFTFLFRYGYTPLDGGKMGAWLRYLNWKLYPRKWSFQADRMRLLQILSELSKL
;
A
#
# COMPACT_ATOMS: atom_id res chain seq x y z
N MET A 1 1.05 -10.69 21.56
CA MET A 1 -0.26 -11.01 22.17
C MET A 1 -1.17 -11.85 21.25
N PRO A 2 -1.42 -11.48 19.97
CA PRO A 2 -2.16 -12.33 19.02
C PRO A 2 -1.47 -13.67 18.73
N PHE A 3 -0.13 -13.69 18.68
CA PHE A 3 0.64 -14.93 18.56
C PHE A 3 0.35 -15.93 19.70
N LYS A 4 0.22 -15.47 20.94
CA LYS A 4 -0.11 -16.36 22.07
C LYS A 4 -1.42 -17.08 21.87
N ILE A 5 -2.44 -16.45 21.27
CA ILE A 5 -3.77 -17.07 21.09
C ILE A 5 -3.78 -17.95 19.85
N LEU A 6 -3.16 -17.53 18.74
CA LEU A 6 -3.09 -18.36 17.54
C LEU A 6 -2.23 -19.60 17.79
N PHE A 7 -1.09 -19.43 18.45
CA PHE A 7 -0.20 -20.53 18.81
C PHE A 7 -0.79 -21.38 19.95
N ARG A 8 -1.44 -20.78 20.97
CA ARG A 8 -2.27 -21.58 21.91
C ARG A 8 -3.36 -22.33 21.17
N GLY A 9 -4.01 -21.73 20.17
CA GLY A 9 -5.05 -22.36 19.37
C GLY A 9 -4.50 -23.54 18.57
N LEU A 10 -3.41 -23.36 17.83
CA LEU A 10 -2.76 -24.38 16.99
C LEU A 10 -2.12 -25.49 17.83
N PHE A 11 -1.41 -25.12 18.90
CA PHE A 11 -0.75 -26.03 19.82
C PHE A 11 -1.76 -26.74 20.73
N CYS A 12 -2.79 -26.04 21.22
CA CYS A 12 -3.94 -26.71 21.83
C CYS A 12 -4.57 -27.62 20.80
N LEU A 13 -4.82 -27.24 19.54
CA LEU A 13 -5.43 -28.13 18.52
C LEU A 13 -4.68 -29.46 18.37
N CYS A 14 -3.35 -29.44 18.43
CA CYS A 14 -2.51 -30.64 18.40
C CYS A 14 -2.58 -31.47 19.70
N LEU A 15 -3.00 -30.85 20.81
CA LEU A 15 -2.98 -31.39 22.18
C LEU A 15 -4.36 -31.45 22.86
N LEU A 16 -5.42 -31.07 22.12
CA LEU A 16 -6.81 -31.03 22.52
C LEU A 16 -7.34 -32.38 23.04
N PRO A 17 -6.77 -33.54 22.68
CA PRO A 17 -7.20 -34.77 23.32
C PRO A 17 -6.78 -34.89 24.80
N VAL A 18 -5.88 -34.04 25.33
CA VAL A 18 -5.15 -34.36 26.58
C VAL A 18 -5.48 -33.44 27.77
N LEU A 19 -6.28 -32.39 27.58
CA LEU A 19 -6.38 -31.31 28.58
C LEU A 19 -7.54 -31.48 29.56
N SER A 20 -7.30 -32.10 30.72
CA SER A 20 -7.78 -31.61 32.04
C SER A 20 -7.33 -32.44 33.27
N GLY A 21 -6.53 -31.82 34.13
CA GLY A 21 -6.37 -32.16 35.55
C GLY A 21 -6.44 -30.87 36.39
N CYS A 22 -7.38 -30.71 37.34
CA CYS A 22 -7.20 -30.96 38.78
C CYS A 22 -8.52 -30.82 39.56
N GLY A 23 -8.72 -31.64 40.62
CA GLY A 23 -9.70 -31.42 41.72
C GLY A 23 -10.44 -32.67 42.25
N ARG A 24 -10.04 -33.20 43.43
CA ARG A 24 -10.73 -34.20 44.30
C ARG A 24 -12.02 -33.59 44.90
N GLU A 25 -13.05 -34.32 45.36
CA GLU A 25 -13.05 -35.41 46.36
C GLU A 25 -14.45 -36.07 46.47
N GLY A 26 -14.49 -37.41 46.59
CA GLY A 26 -15.60 -38.15 47.23
C GLY A 26 -16.71 -38.72 46.35
N GLU A 27 -16.50 -39.90 45.75
CA GLU A 27 -17.48 -41.01 45.69
C GLU A 27 -16.89 -42.24 45.00
N THR A 28 -17.30 -43.43 45.43
CA THR A 28 -16.79 -44.74 44.95
C THR A 28 -17.59 -45.25 43.75
N PRO A 29 -17.00 -45.37 42.54
CA PRO A 29 -17.66 -46.05 41.42
C PRO A 29 -17.46 -47.57 41.52
N SER A 30 -18.48 -48.32 41.11
CA SER A 30 -18.51 -49.79 41.05
C SER A 30 -17.34 -50.39 40.28
N THR A 31 -16.92 -51.59 40.67
CA THR A 31 -15.76 -52.37 40.20
C THR A 31 -15.48 -52.25 38.69
N LYS A 32 -14.64 -51.27 38.32
CA LYS A 32 -13.96 -51.20 37.04
C LYS A 32 -12.96 -52.36 36.96
N VAL A 33 -12.84 -52.97 35.79
CA VAL A 33 -11.68 -53.83 35.50
C VAL A 33 -10.48 -52.89 35.41
N ASP A 34 -9.59 -52.95 36.40
CA ASP A 34 -8.36 -52.15 36.42
C ASP A 34 -7.42 -52.63 35.32
N VAL A 35 -7.55 -52.03 34.13
CA VAL A 35 -6.54 -52.12 33.08
C VAL A 35 -5.35 -51.28 33.55
N VAL A 36 -4.39 -51.92 34.21
CA VAL A 36 -3.13 -51.28 34.58
C VAL A 36 -2.31 -51.06 33.30
N LEU A 37 -2.20 -49.81 32.86
CA LEU A 37 -1.27 -49.40 31.80
C LEU A 37 0.14 -49.83 32.21
N LYS A 38 0.86 -50.51 31.31
CA LYS A 38 2.24 -50.93 31.58
C LYS A 38 3.18 -49.72 31.46
N GLY A 39 3.58 -49.16 32.60
CA GLY A 39 4.60 -48.11 32.70
C GLY A 39 4.05 -46.73 33.03
N ASP A 40 4.94 -45.74 33.11
CA ASP A 40 4.64 -44.36 33.53
C ASP A 40 3.85 -43.54 32.47
N THR A 41 3.36 -44.17 31.40
CA THR A 41 2.67 -43.50 30.27
C THR A 41 1.34 -42.86 30.68
N GLY A 42 0.64 -43.42 31.67
CA GLY A 42 -0.59 -42.83 32.18
C GLY A 42 -0.36 -41.53 32.98
N GLU A 43 0.78 -41.44 33.69
CA GLU A 43 1.07 -40.27 34.53
C GLU A 43 1.58 -39.08 33.72
N CYS A 44 2.25 -39.33 32.60
CA CYS A 44 2.91 -38.27 31.84
C CYS A 44 1.91 -37.28 31.20
N LEU A 45 0.74 -37.75 30.72
CA LEU A 45 -0.30 -36.88 30.17
C LEU A 45 -0.95 -35.98 31.23
N GLY A 46 -0.90 -36.37 32.51
CA GLY A 46 -1.37 -35.53 33.61
C GLY A 46 -0.60 -34.22 33.78
N SER A 47 0.62 -34.12 33.24
CA SER A 47 1.47 -32.92 33.26
C SER A 47 1.55 -32.18 31.92
N VAL A 48 0.76 -32.59 30.91
CA VAL A 48 0.83 -31.98 29.57
C VAL A 48 0.39 -30.52 29.58
N ASP A 49 -0.61 -30.14 30.37
CA ASP A 49 -1.00 -28.72 30.51
C ASP A 49 0.18 -27.88 31.06
N GLU A 50 0.87 -28.38 32.08
CA GLU A 50 2.04 -27.71 32.62
C GLU A 50 3.20 -27.66 31.61
N SER A 51 3.41 -28.74 30.86
CA SER A 51 4.42 -28.83 29.81
C SER A 51 4.15 -27.81 28.69
N ILE A 52 2.91 -27.74 28.20
CA ILE A 52 2.47 -26.74 27.23
C ILE A 52 2.72 -25.35 27.77
N ARG A 53 2.29 -25.09 29.01
CA ARG A 53 2.51 -23.79 29.66
C ARG A 53 4.00 -23.44 29.70
N LYS A 54 4.87 -24.35 30.14
CA LYS A 54 6.33 -24.13 30.17
C LYS A 54 6.86 -23.83 28.77
N TYR A 55 6.45 -24.57 27.74
CA TYR A 55 6.86 -24.34 26.36
C TYR A 55 6.42 -22.96 25.86
N LEU A 56 5.14 -22.62 26.04
CA LEU A 56 4.56 -21.32 25.70
C LEU A 56 5.11 -20.16 26.52
N HIS A 57 5.81 -20.43 27.62
CA HIS A 57 6.50 -19.44 28.43
C HIS A 57 8.02 -19.42 28.22
N ALA A 58 8.52 -20.22 27.26
CA ALA A 58 9.94 -20.43 26.98
C ALA A 58 10.75 -20.85 28.21
N GLU A 59 10.14 -21.68 29.06
CA GLU A 59 10.70 -22.24 30.30
C GLU A 59 11.08 -23.72 30.15
N MET A 60 10.66 -24.36 29.05
CA MET A 60 10.91 -25.77 28.77
C MET A 60 12.28 -25.99 28.14
N ASN A 61 13.04 -26.96 28.66
CA ASN A 61 14.29 -27.42 28.04
C ASN A 61 14.05 -28.57 27.04
N ASP A 62 15.07 -28.90 26.24
CA ASP A 62 14.97 -29.87 25.13
C ASP A 62 14.56 -31.27 25.62
N GLY A 63 15.03 -31.68 26.81
CA GLY A 63 14.69 -32.97 27.41
C GLY A 63 13.24 -33.04 27.89
N GLU A 64 12.73 -31.95 28.50
CA GLU A 64 11.31 -31.84 28.85
C GLU A 64 10.42 -31.83 27.61
N LEU A 65 10.85 -31.16 26.53
CA LEU A 65 10.14 -31.12 25.26
C LEU A 65 10.08 -32.51 24.60
N GLU A 66 11.20 -33.22 24.54
CA GLU A 66 11.26 -34.59 24.01
C GLU A 66 10.41 -35.56 24.84
N ALA A 67 10.45 -35.44 26.17
CA ALA A 67 9.64 -36.26 27.07
C ALA A 67 8.13 -36.03 26.85
N MET A 68 7.71 -34.78 26.64
CA MET A 68 6.32 -34.44 26.33
C MET A 68 5.86 -35.11 25.02
N TRP A 69 6.65 -35.03 23.95
CA TRP A 69 6.28 -35.64 22.66
C TRP A 69 6.32 -37.17 22.69
N THR A 70 7.31 -37.75 23.38
CA THR A 70 7.39 -39.21 23.60
C THR A 70 6.17 -39.72 24.36
N CYS A 71 5.75 -38.96 25.38
CA CYS A 71 4.54 -39.27 26.14
C CYS A 71 3.28 -39.31 25.26
N LEU A 72 3.11 -38.31 24.37
CA LEU A 72 1.97 -38.24 23.46
C LEU A 72 1.94 -39.38 22.44
N ASP A 73 3.10 -39.74 21.85
CA ASP A 73 3.19 -40.88 20.94
C ASP A 73 2.92 -42.22 21.67
N GLY A 74 3.40 -42.35 22.90
CA GLY A 74 3.12 -43.48 23.79
C GLY A 74 1.61 -43.62 24.07
N ALA A 75 0.94 -42.52 24.40
CA ALA A 75 -0.50 -42.53 24.67
C ALA A 75 -1.34 -42.96 23.46
N LEU A 76 -0.96 -42.57 22.24
CA LEU A 76 -1.63 -43.08 21.02
C LEU A 76 -1.33 -44.56 20.76
N THR A 77 -0.14 -45.02 21.12
CA THR A 77 0.21 -46.45 21.02
C THR A 77 -0.63 -47.27 21.99
N ASP A 78 -0.81 -46.78 23.21
CA ASP A 78 -1.67 -47.39 24.22
C ASP A 78 -3.15 -47.35 23.78
N PHE A 79 -3.61 -46.25 23.17
CA PHE A 79 -4.95 -46.16 22.59
C PHE A 79 -5.27 -47.30 21.62
N VAL A 80 -4.39 -47.53 20.65
CA VAL A 80 -4.56 -48.59 19.63
C VAL A 80 -4.48 -49.98 20.25
N THR A 81 -3.66 -50.14 21.28
CA THR A 81 -3.43 -51.45 21.91
C THR A 81 -4.59 -51.86 22.81
N ILE A 82 -5.21 -50.90 23.49
CA ILE A 82 -6.20 -51.15 24.55
C ILE A 82 -7.62 -50.99 24.04
N THR A 83 -7.82 -50.06 23.11
CA THR A 83 -9.13 -49.83 22.49
C THR A 83 -9.26 -50.78 21.32
N SER A 84 -10.10 -51.80 21.45
CA SER A 84 -10.50 -52.59 20.28
C SER A 84 -11.47 -51.77 19.43
N PRO A 85 -11.29 -51.70 18.11
CA PRO A 85 -12.26 -51.03 17.26
C PRO A 85 -13.59 -51.79 17.36
N GLU A 86 -14.65 -51.13 17.82
CA GLU A 86 -15.99 -51.74 17.99
C GLU A 86 -16.59 -52.16 16.64
N HIS A 87 -16.04 -51.66 15.54
CA HIS A 87 -16.49 -51.91 14.18
C HIS A 87 -15.26 -52.11 13.26
N PRO A 88 -15.32 -52.94 12.20
CA PRO A 88 -14.22 -53.06 11.22
C PRO A 88 -13.83 -51.72 10.55
N THR A 89 -14.67 -50.69 10.71
CA THR A 89 -14.51 -49.37 10.11
C THR A 89 -13.68 -48.40 10.96
N GLY A 90 -13.48 -48.61 12.27
CA GLY A 90 -12.65 -47.73 13.12
C GLY A 90 -13.21 -47.46 14.52
N TYR A 91 -12.65 -46.45 15.19
CA TYR A 91 -13.02 -46.01 16.54
C TYR A 91 -14.05 -44.87 16.48
N PRO A 92 -15.27 -45.04 17.02
CA PRO A 92 -16.28 -43.98 17.04
C PRO A 92 -15.95 -42.87 18.06
N PRO A 93 -16.64 -41.71 18.03
CA PRO A 93 -16.35 -40.58 18.91
C PRO A 93 -16.52 -40.91 20.40
N ASP A 94 -17.50 -41.75 20.76
CA ASP A 94 -17.75 -42.17 22.14
C ASP A 94 -16.66 -43.11 22.68
N ALA A 95 -16.04 -43.93 21.82
CA ALA A 95 -14.87 -44.73 22.21
C ALA A 95 -13.66 -43.82 22.53
N LEU A 96 -13.48 -42.76 21.75
CA LEU A 96 -12.46 -41.75 22.00
C LEU A 96 -12.71 -41.01 23.32
N ALA A 97 -13.95 -40.59 23.57
CA ALA A 97 -14.36 -39.95 24.83
C ALA A 97 -14.09 -40.86 26.04
N ARG A 98 -14.57 -42.10 26.01
CA ARG A 98 -14.37 -43.10 27.08
C ARG A 98 -12.90 -43.38 27.34
N PHE A 99 -12.07 -43.42 26.29
CA PHE A 99 -10.64 -43.59 26.44
C PHE A 99 -10.01 -42.40 27.18
N PHE A 100 -10.33 -41.16 26.78
CA PHE A 100 -9.83 -39.98 27.48
C PHE A 100 -10.29 -39.91 28.94
N GLU A 101 -11.56 -40.20 29.21
CA GLU A 101 -12.12 -40.25 30.57
C GLU A 101 -11.47 -41.34 31.44
N SER A 102 -11.08 -42.46 30.84
CA SER A 102 -10.54 -43.59 31.58
C SER A 102 -9.08 -43.38 31.97
N PHE A 103 -8.31 -42.71 31.12
CA PHE A 103 -6.84 -42.68 31.26
C PHE A 103 -6.25 -41.28 31.47
N PHE A 104 -6.92 -40.22 31.04
CA PHE A 104 -6.29 -38.89 30.96
C PHE A 104 -7.07 -37.78 31.64
N VAL A 105 -8.39 -37.89 31.64
CA VAL A 105 -9.28 -36.83 32.11
C VAL A 105 -10.16 -37.37 33.22
N LYS A 106 -10.14 -36.73 34.39
CA LYS A 106 -10.96 -37.13 35.55
C LYS A 106 -12.42 -36.63 35.49
N ARG A 107 -12.85 -36.12 34.34
CA ARG A 107 -14.19 -35.59 34.08
C ARG A 107 -14.76 -36.21 32.80
N GLU A 108 -16.08 -36.24 32.71
CA GLU A 108 -16.76 -36.68 31.50
C GLU A 108 -16.38 -35.77 30.30
N VAL A 109 -16.14 -36.38 29.15
CA VAL A 109 -15.88 -35.74 27.86
C VAL A 109 -17.20 -35.78 27.09
N PRO A 110 -17.93 -34.65 26.96
CA PRO A 110 -19.19 -34.62 26.26
C PRO A 110 -19.02 -35.14 24.83
N LEU A 111 -19.99 -35.92 24.36
CA LEU A 111 -19.98 -36.48 23.00
C LEU A 111 -19.79 -35.39 21.93
N GLU A 112 -20.37 -34.21 22.14
CA GLU A 112 -20.23 -33.03 21.27
C GLU A 112 -18.76 -32.62 21.06
N VAL A 113 -17.91 -32.76 22.09
CA VAL A 113 -16.47 -32.46 22.00
C VAL A 113 -15.78 -33.51 21.13
N ALA A 114 -16.07 -34.79 21.37
CA ALA A 114 -15.48 -35.88 20.59
C ALA A 114 -15.89 -35.80 19.11
N GLU A 115 -17.16 -35.48 18.81
CA GLU A 115 -17.64 -35.25 17.45
C GLU A 115 -16.95 -34.06 16.78
N ALA A 116 -16.79 -32.94 17.51
CA ALA A 116 -16.07 -31.78 16.99
C ALA A 116 -14.58 -32.10 16.72
N LEU A 117 -13.94 -32.91 17.57
CA LEU A 117 -12.58 -33.41 17.36
C LEU A 117 -12.49 -34.33 16.14
N MET A 118 -13.50 -35.17 15.89
CA MET A 118 -13.57 -36.01 14.68
C MET A 118 -13.79 -35.20 13.40
N ASN A 119 -14.36 -34.01 13.51
CA ASN A 119 -14.43 -33.10 12.38
C ASN A 119 -13.09 -32.39 12.16
N LEU A 120 -12.43 -31.99 13.25
CA LEU A 120 -11.11 -31.40 13.22
C LEU A 120 -10.06 -32.36 12.66
N LYS A 121 -10.05 -33.64 13.06
CA LYS A 121 -9.03 -34.61 12.60
C LYS A 121 -8.92 -34.66 11.08
N ARG A 122 -10.01 -34.37 10.35
CA ARG A 122 -10.03 -34.40 8.89
C ARG A 122 -8.94 -33.51 8.30
N ILE A 123 -8.72 -32.32 8.85
CA ILE A 123 -7.70 -31.41 8.32
C ILE A 123 -6.27 -31.91 8.58
N PHE A 124 -6.06 -32.80 9.55
CA PHE A 124 -4.73 -33.31 9.91
C PHE A 124 -4.43 -34.72 9.40
N VAL A 125 -5.42 -35.61 9.35
CA VAL A 125 -5.22 -37.01 8.97
C VAL A 125 -6.18 -37.50 7.87
N GLY A 126 -7.15 -36.66 7.48
CA GLY A 126 -8.13 -36.95 6.44
C GLY A 126 -9.33 -37.78 6.91
N GLY A 127 -9.98 -38.39 5.92
CA GLY A 127 -11.07 -39.36 6.06
C GLY A 127 -12.39 -38.81 6.60
N GLN A 128 -13.15 -39.65 7.32
CA GLN A 128 -14.56 -39.41 7.64
C GLN A 128 -14.78 -38.76 9.02
N LYS A 129 -15.91 -38.08 9.21
CA LYS A 129 -16.29 -37.42 10.49
C LYS A 129 -16.73 -38.39 11.59
N THR A 130 -17.03 -39.64 11.27
CA THR A 130 -17.78 -40.56 12.15
C THR A 130 -16.91 -41.58 12.86
N PHE A 131 -15.68 -41.80 12.41
CA PHE A 131 -14.77 -42.76 13.03
C PHE A 131 -13.32 -42.40 12.74
N LEU A 132 -12.43 -42.84 13.63
CA LEU A 132 -10.98 -42.80 13.46
C LEU A 132 -10.49 -44.18 13.03
N THR A 133 -9.92 -44.31 11.83
CA THR A 133 -9.41 -45.60 11.34
C THR A 133 -8.01 -45.89 11.89
N PRO A 134 -7.55 -47.16 11.94
CA PRO A 134 -6.17 -47.48 12.32
C PRO A 134 -5.12 -46.76 11.44
N ALA A 135 -5.40 -46.61 10.14
CA ALA A 135 -4.53 -45.87 9.22
C ALA A 135 -4.45 -44.38 9.55
N GLU A 136 -5.58 -43.77 9.95
CA GLU A 136 -5.60 -42.38 10.44
C GLU A 136 -4.86 -42.23 11.76
N VAL A 137 -4.89 -43.23 12.66
CA VAL A 137 -4.06 -43.20 13.88
C VAL A 137 -2.57 -43.25 13.53
N THR A 138 -2.16 -44.06 12.54
CA THR A 138 -0.77 -44.06 12.05
C THR A 138 -0.36 -42.69 11.51
N LYS A 139 -1.23 -42.03 10.72
CA LYS A 139 -0.99 -40.65 10.27
C LYS A 139 -0.93 -39.65 11.42
N LEU A 140 -1.76 -39.82 12.45
CA LEU A 140 -1.75 -38.94 13.62
C LEU A 140 -0.41 -39.03 14.36
N ARG A 141 0.16 -40.24 14.49
CA ARG A 141 1.51 -40.43 15.04
C ARG A 141 2.60 -39.76 14.20
N GLN A 142 2.49 -39.86 12.86
CA GLN A 142 3.39 -39.14 11.95
C GLN A 142 3.29 -37.62 12.17
N PHE A 143 2.07 -37.11 12.28
CA PHE A 143 1.83 -35.69 12.55
C PHE A 143 2.43 -35.27 13.91
N ILE A 144 2.27 -36.07 14.96
CA ILE A 144 2.92 -35.82 16.27
C ILE A 144 4.45 -35.76 16.14
N SER A 145 5.05 -36.66 15.36
CA SER A 145 6.50 -36.61 15.11
C SER A 145 6.93 -35.33 14.38
N LEU A 146 6.09 -34.79 13.48
CA LEU A 146 6.35 -33.49 12.85
C LEU A 146 6.18 -32.34 13.85
N CYS A 147 5.14 -32.36 14.67
CA CYS A 147 4.96 -31.37 15.73
C CYS A 147 6.14 -31.32 16.70
N ARG A 148 6.77 -32.47 17.00
CA ARG A 148 8.02 -32.53 17.75
C ARG A 148 9.14 -31.74 17.07
N LEU A 149 9.38 -31.98 15.79
CA LEU A 149 10.41 -31.29 15.01
C LEU A 149 10.14 -29.79 14.95
N TRP A 150 8.92 -29.38 14.60
CA TRP A 150 8.52 -27.97 14.57
C TRP A 150 8.65 -27.29 15.93
N SER A 151 8.33 -28.00 17.01
CA SER A 151 8.46 -27.44 18.36
C SER A 151 9.92 -27.25 18.76
N GLN A 152 10.80 -28.17 18.38
CA GLN A 152 12.24 -28.06 18.59
C GLN A 152 12.82 -26.89 17.78
N GLU A 153 12.37 -26.71 16.54
CA GLU A 153 12.78 -25.59 15.69
C GLU A 153 12.34 -24.24 16.27
N LEU A 154 11.12 -24.14 16.80
CA LEU A 154 10.62 -22.89 17.37
C LEU A 154 11.14 -22.61 18.78
N GLN A 155 11.58 -23.62 19.53
CA GLN A 155 11.97 -23.50 20.94
C GLN A 155 12.99 -22.38 21.20
N PRO A 156 14.09 -22.22 20.41
CA PRO A 156 15.05 -21.12 20.61
C PRO A 156 14.41 -19.74 20.46
N HIS A 157 13.35 -19.64 19.66
CA HIS A 157 12.66 -18.41 19.31
C HIS A 157 11.45 -18.11 20.22
N MET A 158 11.03 -19.05 21.07
CA MET A 158 9.83 -18.90 21.90
C MET A 158 9.91 -17.69 22.84
N LYS A 159 11.09 -17.30 23.33
CA LYS A 159 11.24 -16.08 24.15
C LYS A 159 10.80 -14.82 23.40
N VAL A 160 11.10 -14.77 22.11
CA VAL A 160 10.77 -13.66 21.21
C VAL A 160 9.29 -13.73 20.83
N LEU A 161 8.85 -14.88 20.32
CA LEU A 161 7.46 -15.09 19.85
C LEU A 161 6.41 -14.88 20.96
N VAL A 162 6.76 -15.18 22.22
CA VAL A 162 5.87 -15.01 23.38
C VAL A 162 5.96 -13.59 23.98
N LEU A 163 6.91 -12.75 23.55
CA LEU A 163 7.08 -11.36 23.99
C LEU A 163 7.09 -11.20 25.52
N LYS A 164 7.83 -12.05 26.24
CA LYS A 164 7.85 -12.01 27.72
C LYS A 164 8.66 -10.83 28.28
N ASN A 165 9.56 -10.22 27.49
CA ASN A 165 10.33 -9.02 27.83
C ASN A 165 10.84 -8.30 26.56
N PRO A 166 10.17 -7.24 26.07
CA PRO A 166 10.54 -6.57 24.82
C PRO A 166 11.86 -5.78 24.90
N VAL A 167 12.46 -5.65 26.09
CA VAL A 167 13.63 -4.78 26.33
C VAL A 167 14.95 -5.41 25.82
N SER A 168 15.02 -6.74 25.67
CA SER A 168 16.26 -7.44 25.28
C SER A 168 16.21 -8.10 23.91
N VAL A 169 15.12 -7.97 23.15
CA VAL A 169 14.97 -8.61 21.84
C VAL A 169 15.54 -7.68 20.77
N THR A 170 16.56 -8.15 20.04
CA THR A 170 17.10 -7.38 18.91
C THR A 170 16.19 -7.52 17.69
N SER A 171 16.33 -6.61 16.73
CA SER A 171 15.70 -6.71 15.42
C SER A 171 15.95 -8.07 14.75
N SER A 172 17.20 -8.54 14.83
CA SER A 172 17.64 -9.80 14.25
C SER A 172 16.98 -11.01 14.90
N ASP A 173 16.76 -10.97 16.23
CA ASP A 173 16.11 -12.07 16.95
C ASP A 173 14.64 -12.20 16.54
N SER A 174 13.93 -11.08 16.38
CA SER A 174 12.56 -11.05 15.87
C SER A 174 12.45 -11.57 14.44
N GLU A 175 13.41 -11.23 13.58
CA GLU A 175 13.44 -11.72 12.20
C GLU A 175 13.66 -13.23 12.14
N ALA A 176 14.65 -13.74 12.87
CA ALA A 176 14.90 -15.18 12.93
C ALA A 176 13.68 -15.94 13.49
N ALA A 177 13.02 -15.38 14.51
CA ALA A 177 11.81 -15.97 15.09
C ALA A 177 10.62 -16.00 14.12
N LEU A 178 10.39 -14.91 13.39
CA LEU A 178 9.31 -14.83 12.39
C LEU A 178 9.59 -15.68 11.15
N GLU A 179 10.86 -15.85 10.76
CA GLU A 179 11.26 -16.77 9.69
C GLU A 179 10.97 -18.22 10.09
N ALA A 180 11.49 -18.67 11.24
CA ALA A 180 11.25 -20.02 11.74
C ALA A 180 9.76 -20.33 11.89
N LEU A 181 8.97 -19.35 12.38
CA LEU A 181 7.52 -19.50 12.46
C LEU A 181 6.86 -19.63 11.09
N ARG A 182 7.35 -18.91 10.08
CA ARG A 182 6.81 -18.95 8.72
C ARG A 182 7.09 -20.29 8.05
N ASP A 183 8.30 -20.81 8.24
CA ASP A 183 8.71 -22.11 7.71
C ASP A 183 7.87 -23.22 8.31
N VAL A 184 7.73 -23.25 9.64
CA VAL A 184 6.83 -24.19 10.33
C VAL A 184 5.38 -24.02 9.86
N ALA A 185 4.88 -22.79 9.74
CA ALA A 185 3.51 -22.54 9.28
C ALA A 185 3.27 -23.02 7.84
N LEU A 186 4.27 -22.90 6.97
CA LEU A 186 4.23 -23.41 5.61
C LEU A 186 4.18 -24.95 5.61
N GLU A 187 5.04 -25.62 6.38
CA GLU A 187 5.04 -27.08 6.50
C GLU A 187 3.73 -27.63 7.06
N VAL A 188 3.19 -27.00 8.11
CA VAL A 188 1.86 -27.32 8.65
C VAL A 188 0.79 -27.16 7.57
N GLY A 189 0.84 -26.06 6.81
CA GLY A 189 -0.11 -25.80 5.73
C GLY A 189 -0.05 -26.83 4.61
N LEU A 190 1.16 -27.23 4.20
CA LEU A 190 1.39 -28.28 3.21
C LEU A 190 0.88 -29.64 3.71
N TRP A 191 1.08 -29.95 4.99
CA TRP A 191 0.56 -31.17 5.60
C TRP A 191 -0.98 -31.20 5.59
N MET A 192 -1.62 -30.10 5.96
CA MET A 192 -3.08 -29.97 5.97
C MET A 192 -3.66 -30.04 4.56
N ASP A 193 -2.98 -29.40 3.61
CA ASP A 193 -3.36 -29.44 2.19
C ASP A 193 -3.33 -30.86 1.62
N ALA A 194 -2.28 -31.63 1.95
CA ALA A 194 -2.14 -33.02 1.52
C ALA A 194 -3.28 -33.95 1.98
N GLN A 195 -4.08 -33.54 2.98
CA GLN A 195 -5.26 -34.32 3.39
C GLN A 195 -6.48 -34.11 2.47
N GLY A 196 -6.45 -33.09 1.60
CA GLY A 196 -7.51 -32.81 0.62
C GLY A 196 -8.85 -32.47 1.26
N GLN A 197 -8.85 -31.93 2.49
CA GLN A 197 -10.08 -31.65 3.23
C GLN A 197 -10.43 -30.16 3.20
N THR A 198 -11.73 -29.89 3.05
CA THR A 198 -12.31 -28.56 3.28
C THR A 198 -12.79 -28.44 4.72
N TYR A 199 -12.57 -27.27 5.33
CA TYR A 199 -12.99 -26.95 6.69
C TYR A 199 -13.84 -25.69 6.70
N THR A 200 -15.00 -25.74 7.35
CA THR A 200 -15.96 -24.63 7.33
C THR A 200 -15.87 -23.75 8.57
N GLN A 201 -16.37 -22.52 8.47
CA GLN A 201 -16.51 -21.64 9.62
C GLN A 201 -17.39 -22.25 10.71
N GLU A 202 -18.47 -22.94 10.33
CA GLU A 202 -19.38 -23.58 11.29
C GLU A 202 -18.73 -24.79 11.99
N ASP A 203 -17.87 -25.53 11.29
CA ASP A 203 -17.09 -26.62 11.89
C ASP A 203 -16.17 -26.07 13.00
N LEU A 204 -15.44 -24.98 12.74
CA LEU A 204 -14.58 -24.34 13.74
C LEU A 204 -15.37 -23.76 14.91
N LYS A 205 -16.49 -23.10 14.62
CA LYS A 205 -17.38 -22.54 15.64
C LYS A 205 -17.95 -23.63 16.55
N SER A 206 -18.37 -24.76 15.98
CA SER A 206 -18.87 -25.92 16.73
C SER A 206 -17.80 -26.48 17.66
N LEU A 207 -16.56 -26.58 17.18
CA LEU A 207 -15.42 -26.98 18.00
C LEU A 207 -15.18 -26.03 19.18
N LEU A 208 -15.12 -24.72 18.93
CA LEU A 208 -14.93 -23.72 19.99
C LEU A 208 -16.07 -23.74 21.02
N LEU A 209 -17.31 -23.93 20.56
CA LEU A 209 -18.48 -24.04 21.44
C LEU A 209 -18.46 -25.31 22.29
N ALA A 210 -18.15 -26.47 21.71
CA ALA A 210 -18.03 -27.72 22.46
C ALA A 210 -16.91 -27.63 23.51
N MET A 211 -15.74 -27.12 23.09
CA MET A 211 -14.58 -26.93 23.97
C MET A 211 -14.84 -25.94 25.11
N SER A 212 -15.47 -24.80 24.82
CA SER A 212 -15.77 -23.77 25.81
C SER A 212 -16.73 -24.26 26.90
N ARG A 213 -17.73 -25.07 26.54
CA ARG A 213 -18.63 -25.72 27.49
C ARG A 213 -17.90 -26.74 28.36
N TRP A 214 -17.08 -27.57 27.73
CA TRP A 214 -16.38 -28.65 28.42
C TRP A 214 -15.31 -28.15 29.40
N LEU A 215 -14.60 -27.07 29.06
CA LEU A 215 -13.53 -26.54 29.92
C LEU A 215 -13.99 -25.91 31.25
N GLN A 216 -15.30 -25.78 31.48
CA GLN A 216 -15.95 -25.42 32.76
C GLN A 216 -15.71 -23.98 33.32
N PRO A 217 -16.60 -23.50 34.22
CA PRO A 217 -16.72 -22.10 34.59
C PRO A 217 -15.67 -21.66 35.63
N GLY A 218 -14.79 -20.74 35.26
CA GLY A 218 -13.84 -20.08 36.19
C GLY A 218 -12.43 -19.96 35.64
N VAL A 219 -12.00 -20.91 34.80
CA VAL A 219 -10.77 -20.79 34.01
C VAL A 219 -11.13 -20.08 32.72
N THR A 220 -10.44 -18.98 32.43
CA THR A 220 -10.79 -18.01 31.40
C THR A 220 -11.00 -18.61 30.00
N VAL A 221 -12.26 -18.95 29.70
CA VAL A 221 -12.84 -19.20 28.35
C VAL A 221 -12.84 -17.92 27.49
N LYS A 222 -12.44 -16.79 28.07
CA LYS A 222 -12.39 -15.47 27.45
C LYS A 222 -11.79 -15.49 26.03
N TRP A 223 -10.65 -16.16 25.84
CA TRP A 223 -10.01 -16.24 24.52
C TRP A 223 -10.79 -17.07 23.50
N MET A 224 -11.52 -18.11 23.92
CA MET A 224 -12.35 -18.93 23.02
C MET A 224 -13.58 -18.15 22.58
N ASN A 225 -14.23 -17.43 23.50
CA ASN A 225 -15.35 -16.54 23.17
C ASN A 225 -14.90 -15.43 22.22
N GLU A 226 -13.75 -14.82 22.48
CA GLU A 226 -13.17 -13.83 21.58
C GLU A 226 -12.82 -14.41 20.22
N LEU A 227 -12.26 -15.62 20.18
CA LEU A 227 -11.97 -16.30 18.92
C LEU A 227 -13.27 -16.58 18.16
N GLN A 228 -14.32 -17.00 18.85
CA GLN A 228 -15.65 -17.20 18.26
C GLN A 228 -16.23 -15.91 17.68
N GLU A 229 -16.09 -14.78 18.39
CA GLU A 229 -16.48 -13.45 17.88
C GLU A 229 -15.60 -13.01 16.71
N ALA A 230 -14.33 -13.42 16.68
CA ALA A 230 -13.38 -13.13 15.61
C ALA A 230 -13.61 -13.96 14.34
N LEU A 231 -14.25 -15.15 14.45
CA LEU A 231 -14.35 -16.12 13.36
C LEU A 231 -14.85 -15.51 12.04
N PRO A 232 -15.96 -14.75 11.99
CA PRO A 232 -16.42 -14.14 10.74
C PRO A 232 -15.34 -13.24 10.12
N SER A 233 -14.59 -12.52 10.95
CA SER A 233 -13.52 -11.62 10.50
C SER A 233 -12.31 -12.40 9.99
N LEU A 234 -11.95 -13.52 10.63
CA LEU A 234 -10.85 -14.40 10.19
C LEU A 234 -11.15 -15.05 8.84
N PHE A 235 -12.40 -15.43 8.61
CA PHE A 235 -12.85 -16.01 7.36
C PHE A 235 -12.99 -14.94 6.25
N GLU A 236 -13.37 -13.71 6.60
CA GLU A 236 -13.30 -12.57 5.69
C GLU A 236 -11.85 -12.18 5.34
N ILE A 237 -10.93 -12.21 6.30
CA ILE A 237 -9.47 -12.10 6.09
C ILE A 237 -9.03 -13.17 5.11
N LYS A 238 -9.44 -14.43 5.31
CA LYS A 238 -9.13 -15.52 4.37
C LYS A 238 -9.65 -15.20 2.97
N ARG A 239 -10.90 -14.75 2.82
CA ARG A 239 -11.49 -14.35 1.52
C ARG A 239 -10.66 -13.27 0.85
N ILE A 240 -10.25 -12.25 1.62
CA ILE A 240 -9.48 -11.12 1.12
C ILE A 240 -8.09 -11.56 0.67
N PHE A 241 -7.36 -12.28 1.52
CA PHE A 241 -5.93 -12.53 1.31
C PHE A 241 -5.60 -13.81 0.55
N VAL A 242 -6.51 -14.77 0.49
CA VAL A 242 -6.33 -16.03 -0.23
C VAL A 242 -7.30 -16.12 -1.42
N GLY A 243 -8.49 -15.56 -1.28
CA GLY A 243 -9.55 -15.66 -2.27
C GLY A 243 -10.55 -16.79 -1.98
N GLY A 244 -11.41 -17.06 -2.94
CA GLY A 244 -12.44 -18.10 -2.86
C GLY A 244 -13.59 -17.77 -1.91
N SER A 245 -14.18 -18.81 -1.31
CA SER A 245 -15.32 -18.70 -0.40
C SER A 245 -14.93 -18.05 0.93
N ALA A 246 -15.80 -17.17 1.43
CA ALA A 246 -15.70 -16.63 2.78
C ALA A 246 -15.91 -17.70 3.86
N ASP A 247 -16.76 -18.71 3.65
CA ASP A 247 -17.14 -19.63 4.74
C ASP A 247 -16.33 -20.94 4.79
N HIS A 248 -15.35 -21.10 3.89
CA HIS A 248 -14.64 -22.36 3.67
C HIS A 248 -13.13 -22.13 3.48
N ILE A 249 -12.34 -23.02 4.05
CA ILE A 249 -10.92 -23.18 3.77
C ILE A 249 -10.77 -24.48 2.97
N HIS A 250 -10.46 -24.36 1.69
CA HIS A 250 -10.29 -25.49 0.78
C HIS A 250 -8.86 -26.06 0.85
N SER A 251 -8.68 -27.27 0.30
CA SER A 251 -7.34 -27.70 -0.12
C SER A 251 -6.78 -26.71 -1.13
N GLY A 252 -5.56 -26.25 -0.91
CA GLY A 252 -4.86 -25.18 -1.62
C GLY A 252 -4.78 -23.90 -0.80
N ASP A 253 -5.76 -23.66 0.09
CA ASP A 253 -5.81 -22.43 0.88
C ASP A 253 -4.85 -22.48 2.07
N TRP A 254 -4.62 -23.65 2.68
CA TRP A 254 -3.88 -23.79 3.94
C TRP A 254 -2.46 -23.22 3.91
N PRO A 255 -1.59 -23.54 2.93
CA PRO A 255 -0.22 -23.03 2.91
C PRO A 255 -0.19 -21.51 2.78
N VAL A 256 -1.04 -20.96 1.90
CA VAL A 256 -1.11 -19.51 1.65
C VAL A 256 -1.69 -18.80 2.86
N LEU A 257 -2.76 -19.32 3.45
CA LEU A 257 -3.43 -18.74 4.62
C LEU A 257 -2.47 -18.67 5.80
N LEU A 258 -1.80 -19.77 6.14
CA LEU A 258 -0.90 -19.82 7.30
C LEU A 258 0.33 -18.92 7.09
N LYS A 259 0.94 -18.92 5.90
CA LYS A 259 2.02 -17.99 5.54
C LYS A 259 1.60 -16.53 5.76
N LYS A 260 0.42 -16.15 5.23
CA LYS A 260 -0.09 -14.76 5.33
C LYS A 260 -0.47 -14.37 6.74
N VAL A 261 -1.03 -15.29 7.54
CA VAL A 261 -1.31 -15.07 8.97
C VAL A 261 -0.02 -14.78 9.72
N VAL A 262 1.05 -15.54 9.49
CA VAL A 262 2.36 -15.30 10.13
C VAL A 262 2.96 -13.96 9.70
N SER A 263 2.95 -13.62 8.41
CA SER A 263 3.41 -12.30 7.94
C SER A 263 2.59 -11.15 8.55
N GLY A 264 1.27 -11.32 8.69
CA GLY A 264 0.39 -10.36 9.36
C GLY A 264 0.71 -10.19 10.85
N ILE A 265 1.05 -11.27 11.55
CA ILE A 265 1.54 -11.21 12.94
C ILE A 265 2.84 -10.40 13.01
N GLY A 266 3.77 -10.60 12.07
CA GLY A 266 5.01 -9.83 11.99
C GLY A 266 4.76 -8.31 11.85
N VAL A 267 3.80 -7.91 11.01
CA VAL A 267 3.37 -6.49 10.90
C VAL A 267 2.85 -5.98 12.24
N LEU A 268 1.93 -6.72 12.87
CA LEU A 268 1.31 -6.31 14.14
C LEU A 268 2.33 -6.20 15.27
N GLU A 269 3.33 -7.08 15.31
CA GLU A 269 4.40 -7.02 16.30
C GLU A 269 5.29 -5.79 16.12
N ILE A 270 5.72 -5.49 14.88
CA ILE A 270 6.54 -4.29 14.61
C ILE A 270 5.79 -3.02 14.99
N VAL A 271 4.52 -2.90 14.56
CA VAL A 271 3.75 -1.69 14.85
C VAL A 271 3.42 -1.61 16.33
N GLY A 272 2.95 -2.70 16.94
CA GLY A 272 2.64 -2.75 18.37
C GLY A 272 3.84 -2.35 19.25
N TRP A 273 5.01 -2.90 18.96
CA TRP A 273 6.25 -2.56 19.69
C TRP A 273 6.61 -1.07 19.56
N LYS A 274 6.52 -0.49 18.36
CA LYS A 274 6.78 0.95 18.16
C LYS A 274 5.73 1.84 18.82
N MET A 275 4.47 1.41 18.87
CA MET A 275 3.40 2.14 19.56
C MET A 275 3.62 2.15 21.07
N GLU A 276 3.97 1.01 21.67
CA GLU A 276 4.28 0.91 23.10
C GLU A 276 5.45 1.83 23.51
N GLN A 277 6.40 2.06 22.61
CA GLN A 277 7.52 2.97 22.84
C GLN A 277 7.19 4.46 22.59
N ASN A 278 5.95 4.82 22.23
CA ASN A 278 5.59 6.16 21.75
C ASN A 278 6.48 6.64 20.58
N GLN A 279 6.95 5.71 19.75
CA GLN A 279 7.90 5.96 18.67
C GLN A 279 7.27 5.77 17.28
N ILE A 280 5.95 5.95 17.14
CA ILE A 280 5.28 5.80 15.83
C ILE A 280 5.87 6.74 14.78
N SER A 281 6.19 7.97 15.16
CA SER A 281 6.82 8.93 14.25
C SER A 281 8.19 8.46 13.76
N SER A 282 8.89 7.61 14.52
CA SER A 282 10.18 7.05 14.11
C SER A 282 10.05 5.89 13.12
N LEU A 283 8.86 5.30 12.91
CA LEU A 283 8.64 4.30 11.85
C LEU A 283 9.14 4.82 10.50
N ALA A 284 8.86 6.08 10.17
CA ALA A 284 9.30 6.68 8.91
C ALA A 284 10.84 6.74 8.75
N SER A 285 11.58 6.89 9.85
CA SER A 285 13.04 7.06 9.87
C SER A 285 13.84 5.80 10.22
N ASP A 286 13.17 4.76 10.74
CA ASP A 286 13.80 3.56 11.31
C ASP A 286 13.79 2.38 10.32
N GLU A 287 14.74 1.45 10.50
CA GLU A 287 14.81 0.13 9.86
C GLU A 287 13.57 -0.74 10.06
N SER A 288 12.63 -0.32 10.92
CA SER A 288 11.36 -1.02 11.18
C SER A 288 10.37 -0.92 10.00
N LEU A 289 10.37 0.19 9.26
CA LEU A 289 9.41 0.40 8.17
C LEU A 289 9.70 -0.40 6.88
N PRO A 290 10.94 -0.65 6.39
CA PRO A 290 11.12 -1.51 5.23
C PRO A 290 10.68 -2.94 5.57
N ARG A 291 10.85 -3.36 6.82
CA ARG A 291 10.42 -4.66 7.33
C ARG A 291 8.90 -4.75 7.39
N MET A 292 8.25 -3.72 7.92
CA MET A 292 6.79 -3.63 7.87
C MET A 292 6.28 -3.67 6.42
N LEU A 293 6.91 -2.92 5.50
CA LEU A 293 6.55 -2.95 4.08
C LEU A 293 6.84 -4.31 3.44
N LEU A 294 7.92 -5.00 3.81
CA LEU A 294 8.23 -6.36 3.34
C LEU A 294 7.15 -7.33 3.78
N TYR A 295 6.78 -7.33 5.06
CA TYR A 295 5.71 -8.19 5.56
C TYR A 295 4.35 -7.84 4.95
N LEU A 296 4.04 -6.55 4.77
CA LEU A 296 2.85 -6.13 4.04
C LEU A 296 2.89 -6.62 2.59
N SER A 297 4.04 -6.54 1.92
CA SER A 297 4.20 -7.00 0.55
C SER A 297 3.94 -8.51 0.42
N GLN A 298 4.34 -9.29 1.43
CA GLN A 298 4.08 -10.73 1.52
C GLN A 298 2.61 -11.02 1.83
N VAL A 299 1.98 -10.25 2.72
CA VAL A 299 0.55 -10.34 3.02
C VAL A 299 -0.29 -10.08 1.76
N PHE A 300 0.08 -9.06 0.98
CA PHE A 300 -0.62 -8.66 -0.25
C PHE A 300 -0.09 -9.37 -1.51
N GLU A 301 0.87 -10.30 -1.40
CA GLU A 301 1.42 -11.04 -2.53
C GLU A 301 0.30 -11.78 -3.29
N GLY A 302 0.13 -11.48 -4.58
CA GLY A 302 -0.87 -12.09 -5.45
C GLY A 302 -2.31 -11.59 -5.27
N VAL A 303 -2.54 -10.49 -4.53
CA VAL A 303 -3.89 -10.03 -4.20
C VAL A 303 -4.02 -8.51 -4.39
N ASN A 304 -5.13 -8.08 -5.01
CA ASN A 304 -5.54 -6.68 -5.08
C ASN A 304 -6.63 -6.43 -4.04
N VAL A 305 -6.30 -5.76 -2.94
CA VAL A 305 -7.26 -5.51 -1.85
C VAL A 305 -7.61 -4.02 -1.79
N PRO A 306 -8.89 -3.65 -1.95
CA PRO A 306 -9.33 -2.30 -1.66
C PRO A 306 -9.07 -1.95 -0.19
N PHE A 307 -8.49 -0.78 0.08
CA PHE A 307 -8.16 -0.32 1.44
C PHE A 307 -9.39 -0.27 2.34
N GLY A 308 -10.57 -0.01 1.79
CA GLY A 308 -11.83 -0.05 2.53
C GLY A 308 -12.16 -1.44 3.10
N GLU A 309 -11.72 -2.52 2.44
CA GLU A 309 -11.85 -3.89 2.97
C GLU A 309 -10.84 -4.12 4.10
N VAL A 310 -9.60 -3.65 3.95
CA VAL A 310 -8.58 -3.70 5.02
C VAL A 310 -9.05 -2.93 6.25
N ASP A 311 -9.56 -1.70 6.09
CA ASP A 311 -10.07 -0.89 7.20
C ASP A 311 -11.24 -1.57 7.92
N ARG A 312 -12.15 -2.20 7.17
CA ARG A 312 -13.28 -2.96 7.74
C ARG A 312 -12.80 -4.13 8.59
N VAL A 313 -11.87 -4.93 8.08
CA VAL A 313 -11.25 -6.04 8.80
C VAL A 313 -10.57 -5.55 10.07
N MET A 314 -9.77 -4.49 9.97
CA MET A 314 -9.03 -3.94 11.11
C MET A 314 -9.98 -3.43 12.19
N ARG A 315 -11.09 -2.78 11.81
CA ARG A 315 -12.16 -2.38 12.75
C ARG A 315 -12.81 -3.57 13.42
N GLN A 316 -13.05 -4.67 12.71
CA GLN A 316 -13.61 -5.87 13.32
C GLN A 316 -12.61 -6.52 14.29
N MET A 317 -11.35 -6.72 13.86
CA MET A 317 -10.29 -7.29 14.70
C MET A 317 -10.05 -6.48 15.96
N SER A 318 -10.16 -5.15 15.87
CA SER A 318 -9.91 -4.28 17.02
C SER A 318 -10.92 -4.35 18.15
N ARG A 319 -12.08 -4.96 17.91
CA ARG A 319 -13.08 -5.23 18.96
C ARG A 319 -12.67 -6.40 19.84
N LEU A 320 -11.73 -7.21 19.38
CA LEU A 320 -11.28 -8.39 20.07
C LEU A 320 -10.35 -7.97 21.21
N SER A 321 -10.56 -8.48 22.42
CA SER A 321 -9.83 -7.96 23.59
C SER A 321 -8.33 -8.26 23.58
N TRP A 322 -7.89 -9.20 22.74
CA TRP A 322 -6.49 -9.49 22.48
C TRP A 322 -5.83 -8.57 21.47
N TRP A 323 -6.62 -7.76 20.76
CA TRP A 323 -6.09 -6.65 20.00
C TRP A 323 -5.32 -5.76 20.98
N PRO A 324 -4.04 -5.43 20.71
CA PRO A 324 -3.26 -4.69 21.69
C PRO A 324 -3.97 -3.38 22.00
N SER A 325 -4.29 -3.13 23.27
CA SER A 325 -5.01 -1.92 23.69
C SER A 325 -4.23 -0.64 23.35
N ALA A 326 -2.91 -0.76 23.21
CA ALA A 326 -2.00 0.28 22.76
C ALA A 326 -2.11 0.60 21.25
N LEU A 327 -2.84 -0.20 20.48
CA LEU A 327 -3.11 -0.04 19.05
C LEU A 327 -4.56 0.43 18.86
N PRO A 328 -4.94 1.70 19.15
CA PRO A 328 -6.26 2.19 18.78
C PRO A 328 -6.46 1.95 17.28
N VAL A 329 -7.61 1.38 16.92
CA VAL A 329 -8.01 1.06 15.53
C VAL A 329 -7.75 2.22 14.60
N ASP A 330 -8.19 3.40 15.06
CA ASP A 330 -8.02 4.63 14.34
C ASP A 330 -6.54 4.99 14.24
N GLY A 331 -5.71 4.69 15.23
CA GLY A 331 -4.26 4.92 15.20
C GLY A 331 -3.50 3.96 14.28
N LEU A 332 -3.89 2.69 14.17
CA LEU A 332 -3.27 1.73 13.25
C LEU A 332 -3.77 1.93 11.82
N SER A 333 -5.07 2.14 11.62
CA SER A 333 -5.63 2.52 10.32
C SER A 333 -5.06 3.87 9.90
N LYS A 334 -5.08 4.91 10.75
CA LYS A 334 -4.40 6.19 10.47
C LYS A 334 -2.89 6.04 10.38
N GLY A 335 -2.25 5.07 11.01
CA GLY A 335 -0.80 4.86 10.98
C GLY A 335 -0.35 4.19 9.68
N LEU A 336 -1.03 3.13 9.27
CA LEU A 336 -0.88 2.49 7.97
C LEU A 336 -1.26 3.48 6.86
N LYS A 337 -2.38 4.19 7.03
CA LYS A 337 -2.82 5.27 6.16
C LYS A 337 -1.83 6.44 6.19
N PHE A 338 -1.23 6.81 7.31
CA PHE A 338 -0.23 7.89 7.41
C PHE A 338 1.07 7.48 6.75
N VAL A 339 1.52 6.23 6.94
CA VAL A 339 2.69 5.69 6.24
C VAL A 339 2.44 5.75 4.75
N LEU A 340 1.28 5.28 4.29
CA LEU A 340 0.87 5.34 2.88
C LEU A 340 0.70 6.79 2.40
N GLN A 341 0.01 7.66 3.14
CA GLN A 341 -0.24 9.08 2.80
C GLN A 341 1.03 9.93 2.82
N LYS A 342 1.96 9.69 3.75
CA LYS A 342 3.27 10.37 3.79
C LYS A 342 4.21 9.87 2.71
N PHE A 343 4.17 8.58 2.36
CA PHE A 343 4.96 8.05 1.25
C PHE A 343 4.39 8.42 -0.11
N LEU A 344 3.06 8.52 -0.23
CA LEU A 344 2.33 8.76 -1.48
C LEU A 344 1.85 10.20 -1.64
N LEU A 345 2.13 11.09 -0.67
CA LEU A 345 1.72 12.50 -0.65
C LEU A 345 0.19 12.72 -0.80
N LEU A 346 -0.63 11.79 -0.33
CA LEU A 346 -2.10 11.87 -0.42
C LEU A 346 -2.68 12.67 0.76
N GLU A 347 -3.20 13.88 0.51
CA GLU A 347 -3.80 14.73 1.56
C GLU A 347 -5.23 14.33 1.95
N ASP A 348 -6.02 13.71 1.07
CA ASP A 348 -7.43 13.39 1.37
C ASP A 348 -7.70 11.88 1.54
N ALA A 349 -8.63 11.60 2.44
CA ALA A 349 -8.90 10.34 3.10
C ALA A 349 -10.02 9.51 2.45
N SER A 350 -10.64 10.01 1.38
CA SER A 350 -11.91 9.52 0.82
C SER A 350 -11.78 8.71 -0.48
N THR A 351 -10.61 8.69 -1.11
CA THR A 351 -10.40 7.96 -2.37
C THR A 351 -10.18 6.46 -2.13
N PRO A 352 -10.88 5.57 -2.86
CA PRO A 352 -10.70 4.13 -2.73
C PRO A 352 -9.32 3.71 -3.27
N PHE A 353 -8.37 3.53 -2.35
CA PHE A 353 -7.03 3.04 -2.63
C PHE A 353 -7.02 1.51 -2.76
N VAL A 354 -6.30 0.93 -3.71
CA VAL A 354 -6.08 -0.53 -3.81
C VAL A 354 -4.63 -0.83 -3.43
N MET A 355 -4.42 -1.66 -2.41
CA MET A 355 -3.09 -2.18 -2.09
C MET A 355 -2.79 -3.40 -2.97
N ASP A 356 -1.72 -3.29 -3.77
CA ASP A 356 -1.11 -4.33 -4.59
C ASP A 356 0.37 -4.46 -4.21
N HIS A 357 0.90 -5.68 -4.24
CA HIS A 357 2.32 -6.02 -4.14
C HIS A 357 3.24 -5.12 -5.00
N ARG A 358 2.83 -4.72 -6.22
CA ARG A 358 3.63 -3.81 -7.07
C ARG A 358 3.83 -2.44 -6.44
N VAL A 359 2.78 -1.88 -5.84
CA VAL A 359 2.83 -0.60 -5.15
C VAL A 359 3.73 -0.70 -3.93
N VAL A 360 3.60 -1.78 -3.14
CA VAL A 360 4.43 -1.98 -1.95
C VAL A 360 5.91 -2.20 -2.31
N ASN A 361 6.21 -2.96 -3.36
CA ASN A 361 7.58 -3.15 -3.84
C ASN A 361 8.19 -1.87 -4.41
N ALA A 362 7.43 -1.10 -5.18
CA ALA A 362 7.87 0.21 -5.67
C ALA A 362 8.21 1.12 -4.49
N LEU A 363 7.38 1.15 -3.44
CA LEU A 363 7.63 1.91 -2.22
C LEU A 363 8.87 1.43 -1.44
N MET A 364 9.10 0.11 -1.35
CA MET A 364 10.30 -0.43 -0.70
C MET A 364 11.57 -0.06 -1.44
N HIS A 365 11.56 -0.15 -2.78
CA HIS A 365 12.72 0.18 -3.60
C HIS A 365 13.01 1.69 -3.58
N LEU A 366 11.97 2.50 -3.74
CA LEU A 366 12.06 3.96 -3.64
C LEU A 366 12.55 4.41 -2.27
N ARG A 367 12.21 3.73 -1.17
CA ARG A 367 12.69 4.09 0.18
C ARG A 367 14.15 3.78 0.41
N GLY A 368 14.63 2.61 -0.01
CA GLY A 368 16.06 2.25 0.14
C GLY A 368 16.93 3.32 -0.53
N GLU A 369 16.56 3.71 -1.74
CA GLU A 369 17.21 4.78 -2.48
C GLU A 369 16.90 6.17 -1.91
N PHE A 370 15.71 6.43 -1.36
CA PHE A 370 15.35 7.69 -0.69
C PHE A 370 16.16 7.94 0.57
N LEU A 371 16.30 6.95 1.44
CA LEU A 371 17.08 7.09 2.66
C LEU A 371 18.57 7.21 2.34
N ASP A 372 19.06 6.50 1.32
CA ASP A 372 20.43 6.64 0.85
C ASP A 372 20.67 7.99 0.16
N ALA A 373 19.71 8.51 -0.61
CA ALA A 373 19.77 9.83 -1.24
C ALA A 373 19.61 10.97 -0.23
N LEU A 374 18.74 10.82 0.78
CA LEU A 374 18.60 11.77 1.88
C LEU A 374 19.84 11.76 2.79
N LYS A 375 20.48 10.61 3.01
CA LYS A 375 21.79 10.54 3.67
C LYS A 375 22.88 11.15 2.80
N LYS A 376 22.77 11.00 1.49
CA LYS A 376 23.58 11.67 0.46
C LYS A 376 23.04 13.06 0.09
N ASN A 377 22.23 13.74 0.92
CA ASN A 377 21.68 15.09 0.66
C ASN A 377 22.72 16.23 0.48
N GLY A 378 24.00 15.87 0.33
CA GLY A 378 25.07 16.74 -0.18
C GLY A 378 25.67 16.26 -1.51
N SER A 379 25.03 15.34 -2.22
CA SER A 379 25.50 14.92 -3.54
C SER A 379 25.32 16.08 -4.51
N SER A 380 26.34 16.31 -5.32
CA SER A 380 26.31 17.34 -6.36
C SER A 380 25.18 17.11 -7.37
N GLU A 381 24.69 15.88 -7.52
CA GLU A 381 23.59 15.52 -8.42
C GLU A 381 22.22 15.99 -7.91
N PHE A 382 21.88 15.73 -6.63
CA PHE A 382 20.63 16.26 -6.07
C PHE A 382 20.64 17.79 -6.03
N GLU A 383 21.79 18.40 -5.69
CA GLU A 383 21.92 19.86 -5.73
C GLU A 383 21.83 20.39 -7.17
N ARG A 384 22.36 19.70 -8.19
CA ARG A 384 22.14 20.09 -9.60
C ARG A 384 20.66 19.99 -10.01
N PHE A 385 19.94 18.99 -9.53
CA PHE A 385 18.51 18.84 -9.76
C PHE A 385 17.69 19.92 -9.03
N ALA A 386 18.01 20.21 -7.77
CA ALA A 386 17.27 21.13 -6.92
C ALA A 386 17.64 22.61 -7.15
N ASN A 387 18.86 22.91 -7.61
CA ASN A 387 19.36 24.29 -7.76
C ASN A 387 18.51 25.12 -8.73
N PRO A 388 18.08 24.60 -9.90
CA PRO A 388 17.13 25.32 -10.76
C PRO A 388 15.78 25.60 -10.09
N MET A 389 15.40 24.82 -9.08
CA MET A 389 14.16 25.02 -8.31
C MET A 389 14.31 25.99 -7.14
N ARG A 390 15.51 26.51 -6.82
CA ARG A 390 15.72 27.39 -5.65
C ARG A 390 14.97 28.73 -5.70
N GLY A 391 14.50 29.14 -6.88
CA GLY A 391 13.61 30.30 -7.02
C GLY A 391 12.13 30.01 -6.75
N VAL A 392 11.77 28.73 -6.75
CA VAL A 392 10.40 28.23 -6.69
C VAL A 392 10.14 27.72 -5.26
N SER A 393 9.03 28.13 -4.65
CA SER A 393 8.60 27.65 -3.33
C SER A 393 7.23 26.97 -3.47
N SER A 394 6.87 26.12 -2.52
CA SER A 394 5.50 25.62 -2.40
C SER A 394 4.88 26.13 -1.10
N SER A 395 3.58 26.44 -1.12
CA SER A 395 2.85 26.67 0.13
C SER A 395 2.84 25.41 1.00
N SER A 396 2.43 25.55 2.25
CA SER A 396 2.12 24.42 3.13
C SER A 396 1.07 23.47 2.54
N GLN A 397 0.29 23.92 1.55
CA GLN A 397 -0.71 23.15 0.84
C GLN A 397 -0.13 22.46 -0.41
N GLY A 398 1.17 22.57 -0.69
CA GLY A 398 1.83 21.91 -1.83
C GLY A 398 1.68 22.64 -3.18
N LEU A 399 1.01 23.79 -3.20
CA LEU A 399 0.87 24.61 -4.40
C LEU A 399 2.13 25.43 -4.66
N ILE A 400 2.56 25.56 -5.93
CA ILE A 400 3.77 26.28 -6.31
C ILE A 400 3.53 27.79 -6.34
N PHE A 401 4.44 28.55 -5.74
CA PHE A 401 4.54 30.01 -5.86
C PHE A 401 6.00 30.41 -6.01
N HIS A 402 6.26 31.45 -6.81
CA HIS A 402 7.60 32.02 -6.87
C HIS A 402 7.86 32.98 -5.70
N LEU A 403 9.06 32.88 -5.10
CA LEU A 403 9.48 33.80 -4.04
C LEU A 403 9.89 35.16 -4.63
N TYR A 404 8.93 36.05 -4.83
CA TYR A 404 9.23 37.50 -4.80
C TYR A 404 9.41 38.01 -3.36
N ASN A 405 9.04 37.20 -2.36
CA ASN A 405 9.00 37.61 -0.97
C ASN A 405 10.10 36.91 -0.16
N LYS A 406 11.02 37.71 0.42
CA LYS A 406 12.21 37.23 1.16
C LYS A 406 11.89 36.50 2.46
N ASN A 407 10.65 36.50 2.93
CA ASN A 407 10.27 36.02 4.27
C ASN A 407 9.79 34.55 4.33
N ALA A 408 9.97 33.75 3.27
CA ALA A 408 9.43 32.39 3.19
C ALA A 408 10.41 31.29 3.64
N GLU A 409 10.95 31.38 4.87
CA GLU A 409 11.84 30.33 5.39
C GLU A 409 11.08 29.04 5.74
N ASP A 410 9.84 29.14 6.25
CA ASP A 410 9.04 27.98 6.67
C ASP A 410 8.57 27.08 5.51
N LEU A 411 8.54 27.61 4.29
CA LEU A 411 8.03 26.91 3.10
C LEU A 411 9.09 26.05 2.38
N ARG A 412 10.37 26.16 2.77
CA ARG A 412 11.46 25.41 2.12
C ARG A 412 11.43 23.91 2.43
N GLY A 413 10.88 23.50 3.57
CA GLY A 413 10.86 22.10 3.99
C GLY A 413 9.94 21.21 3.15
N VAL A 414 8.73 21.70 2.83
CA VAL A 414 7.74 20.95 2.05
C VAL A 414 8.18 20.81 0.60
N ALA A 415 8.59 21.92 -0.02
CA ALA A 415 9.17 21.95 -1.35
C ALA A 415 10.35 20.97 -1.48
N ARG A 416 11.31 21.02 -0.55
CA ARG A 416 12.49 20.13 -0.58
C ARG A 416 12.13 18.65 -0.51
N ASN A 417 11.11 18.28 0.26
CA ASN A 417 10.64 16.90 0.33
C ASN A 417 9.95 16.46 -0.98
N GLN A 418 9.12 17.33 -1.58
CA GLN A 418 8.50 17.06 -2.88
C GLN A 418 9.55 16.93 -3.98
N THR A 419 10.56 17.81 -4.01
CA THR A 419 11.72 17.72 -4.91
C THR A 419 12.48 16.42 -4.71
N ALA A 420 12.71 15.98 -3.47
CA ALA A 420 13.41 14.74 -3.18
C ALA A 420 12.65 13.50 -3.67
N VAL A 421 11.34 13.43 -3.42
CA VAL A 421 10.49 12.33 -3.90
C VAL A 421 10.49 12.29 -5.43
N LEU A 422 10.31 13.44 -6.08
CA LEU A 422 10.30 13.51 -7.53
C LEU A 422 11.65 13.14 -8.14
N TYR A 423 12.76 13.65 -7.57
CA TYR A 423 14.13 13.28 -7.98
C TYR A 423 14.32 11.78 -7.97
N LEU A 424 13.82 11.09 -6.94
CA LEU A 424 14.01 9.65 -6.80
C LEU A 424 13.14 8.83 -7.71
N LEU A 425 11.90 9.24 -7.93
CA LEU A 425 11.06 8.64 -8.96
C LEU A 425 11.78 8.72 -10.30
N ILE A 426 12.30 9.89 -10.68
CA ILE A 426 13.02 10.10 -11.93
C ILE A 426 14.30 9.26 -11.98
N HIS A 427 15.10 9.28 -10.92
CA HIS A 427 16.35 8.53 -10.84
C HIS A 427 16.12 7.02 -10.97
N GLN A 428 15.11 6.49 -10.27
CA GLN A 428 14.73 5.09 -10.34
C GLN A 428 14.27 4.70 -11.74
N LEU A 429 13.46 5.53 -12.40
CA LEU A 429 13.03 5.28 -13.77
C LEU A 429 14.22 5.25 -14.71
N LYS A 430 15.10 6.26 -14.65
CA LYS A 430 16.34 6.29 -15.44
C LYS A 430 17.15 5.02 -15.25
N LYS A 431 17.29 4.55 -14.01
CA LYS A 431 17.99 3.30 -13.68
C LYS A 431 17.29 2.08 -14.27
N SER A 432 15.97 1.97 -14.11
CA SER A 432 15.14 0.86 -14.63
C SER A 432 15.19 0.75 -16.16
N PHE A 433 15.36 1.87 -16.86
CA PHE A 433 15.48 1.92 -18.32
C PHE A 433 16.91 2.03 -18.83
N HIS A 434 17.92 2.00 -17.94
CA HIS A 434 19.33 2.24 -18.29
C HIS A 434 19.59 3.54 -19.07
N LEU A 435 18.87 4.62 -18.72
CA LEU A 435 18.92 5.90 -19.39
C LEU A 435 19.87 6.88 -18.66
N SER A 436 20.86 7.40 -19.37
CA SER A 436 21.65 8.55 -18.88
C SER A 436 20.92 9.88 -19.11
N GLU A 437 20.19 9.97 -20.22
CA GLU A 437 19.30 11.06 -20.64
C GLU A 437 18.05 10.44 -21.25
N ILE A 438 16.91 11.12 -21.18
CA ILE A 438 15.65 10.60 -21.71
C ILE A 438 15.35 11.33 -23.03
N GLU A 439 15.39 10.60 -24.15
CA GLU A 439 14.94 11.14 -25.44
C GLU A 439 13.41 11.27 -25.47
N LYS A 440 12.89 12.19 -26.29
CA LYS A 440 11.43 12.44 -26.38
C LYS A 440 10.56 11.17 -26.51
N PRO A 441 10.88 10.18 -27.37
CA PRO A 441 10.07 8.97 -27.48
C PRO A 441 10.14 8.09 -26.22
N GLN A 442 11.30 8.04 -25.56
CA GLN A 442 11.50 7.28 -24.32
C GLN A 442 10.76 7.91 -23.15
N PHE A 443 10.70 9.25 -23.12
CA PHE A 443 9.96 9.96 -22.07
C PHE A 443 8.49 9.62 -22.09
N GLN A 444 7.87 9.50 -23.26
CA GLN A 444 6.46 9.11 -23.34
C GLN A 444 6.23 7.73 -22.69
N GLN A 445 7.12 6.77 -22.92
CA GLN A 445 7.04 5.47 -22.29
C GLN A 445 7.19 5.58 -20.76
N VAL A 446 8.23 6.29 -20.30
CA VAL A 446 8.49 6.53 -18.87
C VAL A 446 7.29 7.22 -18.21
N PHE A 447 6.76 8.26 -18.85
CA PHE A 447 5.62 8.99 -18.35
C PHE A 447 4.37 8.13 -18.29
N ASN A 448 4.09 7.30 -19.30
CA ASN A 448 2.93 6.39 -19.27
C ASN A 448 3.02 5.39 -18.12
N GLU A 449 4.22 4.91 -17.78
CA GLU A 449 4.42 4.03 -16.64
C GLU A 449 4.26 4.77 -15.30
N VAL A 450 4.84 5.97 -15.19
CA VAL A 450 4.65 6.84 -14.01
C VAL A 450 3.19 7.21 -13.85
N LEU A 451 2.53 7.59 -14.94
CA LEU A 451 1.12 7.94 -14.95
C LEU A 451 0.28 6.73 -14.54
N GLY A 452 0.59 5.52 -15.00
CA GLY A 452 -0.08 4.30 -14.57
C GLY A 452 0.08 4.05 -13.06
N VAL A 453 1.27 4.33 -12.51
CA VAL A 453 1.50 4.29 -11.06
C VAL A 453 0.65 5.36 -10.36
N LEU A 454 0.73 6.62 -10.79
CA LEU A 454 -0.01 7.72 -10.20
C LEU A 454 -1.53 7.46 -10.26
N GLN A 455 -2.06 7.05 -11.41
CA GLN A 455 -3.47 6.69 -11.58
C GLN A 455 -3.87 5.53 -10.67
N GLY A 456 -3.01 4.51 -10.53
CA GLY A 456 -3.22 3.42 -9.59
C GLY A 456 -3.23 3.86 -8.12
N LEU A 457 -2.51 4.94 -7.81
CA LEU A 457 -2.54 5.62 -6.50
C LEU A 457 -3.73 6.58 -6.37
N ASN A 458 -4.60 6.68 -7.38
CA ASN A 458 -5.66 7.66 -7.51
C ASN A 458 -5.14 9.12 -7.49
N ILE A 459 -3.93 9.32 -8.01
CA ILE A 459 -3.25 10.59 -8.25
C ILE A 459 -3.28 10.80 -9.77
N LEU A 460 -3.81 11.92 -10.27
CA LEU A 460 -3.93 12.17 -11.72
C LEU A 460 -4.83 11.16 -12.49
N THR A 461 -5.94 10.71 -11.90
CA THR A 461 -6.87 9.74 -12.52
C THR A 461 -7.46 10.20 -13.85
N ASP A 462 -7.54 11.52 -14.06
CA ASP A 462 -8.26 12.12 -15.19
C ASP A 462 -7.34 12.53 -16.34
N ILE A 463 -6.05 12.18 -16.27
CA ILE A 463 -5.12 12.44 -17.38
C ILE A 463 -5.19 11.27 -18.37
N GLU A 464 -5.72 11.51 -19.58
CA GLU A 464 -5.53 10.55 -20.66
C GLU A 464 -4.06 10.52 -21.14
N PRO A 465 -3.52 9.35 -21.53
CA PRO A 465 -2.15 9.23 -22.06
C PRO A 465 -1.88 10.09 -23.31
N SER A 466 -2.91 10.43 -24.08
CA SER A 466 -2.82 11.36 -25.22
C SER A 466 -2.47 12.79 -24.76
N TYR A 467 -3.01 13.23 -23.62
CA TYR A 467 -2.72 14.54 -23.03
C TYR A 467 -1.30 14.61 -22.48
N ALA A 468 -0.77 13.50 -21.98
CA ALA A 468 0.62 13.40 -21.57
C ALA A 468 1.59 13.78 -22.68
N LEU A 469 1.36 13.28 -23.90
CA LEU A 469 2.18 13.58 -25.05
C LEU A 469 2.11 15.08 -25.41
N ARG A 470 0.92 15.66 -25.32
CA ARG A 470 0.70 17.08 -25.59
C ARG A 470 1.38 17.96 -24.55
N LEU A 471 1.13 17.69 -23.27
CA LEU A 471 1.82 18.33 -22.15
C LEU A 471 3.33 18.18 -22.31
N PHE A 472 3.81 17.02 -22.76
CA PHE A 472 5.23 16.77 -22.99
C PHE A 472 5.82 17.63 -24.11
N ARG A 473 5.12 17.78 -25.23
CA ARG A 473 5.52 18.75 -26.27
C ARG A 473 5.54 20.18 -25.71
N GLU A 474 4.58 20.52 -24.86
CA GLU A 474 4.49 21.84 -24.21
C GLU A 474 5.58 22.02 -23.12
N MET A 475 6.01 20.96 -22.42
CA MET A 475 7.08 21.00 -21.41
C MET A 475 8.41 21.48 -21.98
N ASP A 476 8.73 21.00 -23.17
CA ASP A 476 9.95 21.33 -23.88
C ASP A 476 9.94 22.80 -24.37
N VAL A 477 8.76 23.43 -24.38
CA VAL A 477 8.57 24.81 -24.86
C VAL A 477 8.29 25.79 -23.71
N PHE A 478 7.85 25.37 -22.52
CA PHE A 478 7.36 26.35 -21.52
C PHE A 478 7.91 26.16 -20.11
N THR A 479 8.87 25.25 -19.90
CA THR A 479 9.54 25.14 -18.59
C THR A 479 10.68 26.15 -18.45
N TRP A 480 10.89 26.63 -17.22
CA TRP A 480 11.96 27.60 -16.89
C TRP A 480 13.36 27.09 -17.27
N VAL A 481 13.55 25.79 -17.16
CA VAL A 481 14.82 25.08 -17.38
C VAL A 481 14.94 24.49 -18.79
N SER A 482 13.91 24.65 -19.63
CA SER A 482 13.94 24.14 -21.00
C SER A 482 15.12 24.72 -21.76
N ASN A 483 15.88 23.85 -22.42
CA ASN A 483 16.86 24.22 -23.44
C ASN A 483 16.33 24.04 -24.87
N GLY A 484 15.12 23.46 -25.02
CA GLY A 484 14.42 23.19 -26.27
C GLY A 484 15.10 22.17 -27.18
N ASP A 485 15.98 21.32 -26.64
CA ASP A 485 16.59 20.23 -27.39
C ASP A 485 15.66 18.98 -27.43
N GLN A 486 16.16 17.88 -27.99
CA GLN A 486 15.37 16.65 -28.15
C GLN A 486 15.48 15.69 -26.95
N ARG A 487 16.05 16.15 -25.84
CA ARG A 487 16.36 15.39 -24.65
C ARG A 487 15.88 16.13 -23.42
N LEU A 488 15.51 15.37 -22.40
CA LEU A 488 15.19 15.95 -21.11
C LEU A 488 16.34 15.73 -20.13
N SER A 489 16.85 16.84 -19.64
CA SER A 489 17.64 16.88 -18.42
C SER A 489 16.79 16.54 -17.21
N ASP A 490 17.45 16.08 -16.14
CA ASP A 490 16.77 15.77 -14.88
C ASP A 490 16.02 16.99 -14.34
N SER A 491 16.58 18.20 -14.54
CA SER A 491 15.94 19.45 -14.14
C SER A 491 14.63 19.71 -14.88
N GLU A 492 14.55 19.45 -16.18
CA GLU A 492 13.32 19.61 -16.97
C GLU A 492 12.23 18.63 -16.52
N ILE A 493 12.60 17.37 -16.31
CA ILE A 493 11.67 16.35 -15.80
C ILE A 493 11.19 16.74 -14.39
N GLY A 494 12.11 17.18 -13.54
CA GLY A 494 11.82 17.64 -12.19
C GLY A 494 10.85 18.82 -12.17
N MET A 495 11.11 19.82 -13.02
CA MET A 495 10.25 20.99 -13.14
C MET A 495 8.83 20.61 -13.56
N TYR A 496 8.70 19.71 -14.52
CA TYR A 496 7.40 19.26 -14.97
C TYR A 496 6.64 18.45 -13.93
N GLY A 497 7.28 17.47 -13.29
CA GLY A 497 6.63 16.71 -12.24
C GLY A 497 6.13 17.62 -11.13
N TRP A 498 6.85 18.70 -10.84
CA TRP A 498 6.39 19.77 -9.96
C TRP A 498 5.16 20.51 -10.48
N MET A 499 5.13 20.94 -11.74
CA MET A 499 3.95 21.59 -12.31
C MET A 499 2.72 20.68 -12.30
N ALA A 500 2.89 19.40 -12.67
CA ALA A 500 1.81 18.41 -12.63
C ALA A 500 1.29 18.19 -11.21
N LEU A 501 2.17 18.06 -10.23
CA LEU A 501 1.79 17.96 -8.82
C LEU A 501 1.06 19.23 -8.34
N SER A 502 1.55 20.41 -8.69
CA SER A 502 0.89 21.67 -8.34
C SER A 502 -0.50 21.78 -8.97
N GLY A 503 -0.66 21.36 -10.22
CA GLY A 503 -1.96 21.31 -10.88
C GLY A 503 -2.91 20.31 -10.21
N TRP A 504 -2.41 19.18 -9.74
CA TRP A 504 -3.20 18.19 -9.01
C TRP A 504 -3.68 18.73 -7.67
N VAL A 505 -2.77 19.31 -6.89
CA VAL A 505 -3.12 19.97 -5.63
C VAL A 505 -4.16 21.07 -5.85
N GLN A 506 -4.03 21.83 -6.95
CA GLN A 506 -5.01 22.85 -7.32
C GLN A 506 -6.39 22.23 -7.62
N GLN A 507 -6.44 21.13 -8.38
CA GLN A 507 -7.67 20.39 -8.66
C GLN A 507 -8.30 19.90 -7.35
N GLU A 508 -7.54 19.21 -6.50
CA GLU A 508 -8.02 18.71 -5.20
C GLU A 508 -8.58 19.83 -4.32
N TRP A 509 -7.89 20.98 -4.27
CA TRP A 509 -8.38 22.13 -3.51
C TRP A 509 -9.71 22.65 -4.06
N VAL A 510 -9.84 22.74 -5.38
CA VAL A 510 -11.09 23.18 -6.02
C VAL A 510 -12.22 22.18 -5.76
N HIS A 511 -11.98 20.87 -5.89
CA HIS A 511 -12.99 19.87 -5.56
C HIS A 511 -13.34 19.92 -4.07
N ARG A 512 -12.37 19.91 -3.16
CA ARG A 512 -12.63 19.95 -1.71
C ARG A 512 -13.54 21.12 -1.32
N ASP A 513 -13.28 22.30 -1.87
CA ASP A 513 -13.98 23.51 -1.48
C ASP A 513 -15.32 23.70 -2.20
N LEU A 514 -15.46 23.21 -3.44
CA LEU A 514 -16.67 23.40 -4.26
C LEU A 514 -17.58 22.18 -4.31
N ASN A 515 -17.08 20.97 -4.06
CA ASN A 515 -17.87 19.74 -4.07
C ASN A 515 -19.03 19.78 -3.06
N PRO A 516 -18.90 20.32 -1.82
CA PRO A 516 -20.05 20.46 -0.92
C PRO A 516 -21.19 21.32 -1.50
N VAL A 517 -20.86 22.32 -2.32
CA VAL A 517 -21.83 23.22 -2.97
C VAL A 517 -22.39 22.60 -4.25
N CYS A 518 -21.53 21.96 -5.04
CA CYS A 518 -21.85 21.43 -6.36
C CYS A 518 -22.29 19.96 -6.37
N LYS A 519 -22.18 19.23 -5.25
CA LYS A 519 -22.55 17.81 -5.11
C LYS A 519 -21.94 16.93 -6.20
N GLY A 520 -20.68 17.19 -6.56
CA GLY A 520 -19.94 16.47 -7.59
C GLY A 520 -20.29 16.84 -9.03
N ASP A 521 -21.15 17.84 -9.27
CA ASP A 521 -21.41 18.33 -10.63
C ASP A 521 -20.22 19.15 -11.15
N GLU A 522 -19.46 18.53 -12.05
CA GLU A 522 -18.29 19.11 -12.69
C GLU A 522 -18.57 20.43 -13.41
N VAL A 523 -19.75 20.60 -14.02
CA VAL A 523 -20.13 21.86 -14.68
C VAL A 523 -20.30 22.97 -13.65
N CYS A 524 -20.93 22.67 -12.52
CA CYS A 524 -21.05 23.58 -11.39
C CYS A 524 -19.68 23.92 -10.79
N ILE A 525 -18.80 22.93 -10.60
CA ILE A 525 -17.45 23.13 -10.04
C ILE A 525 -16.67 24.09 -10.93
N ARG A 526 -16.63 23.85 -12.25
CA ARG A 526 -15.93 24.73 -13.20
C ARG A 526 -16.49 26.15 -13.21
N LYS A 527 -17.82 26.31 -13.21
CA LYS A 527 -18.45 27.63 -13.15
C LYS A 527 -18.08 28.38 -11.87
N ASN A 528 -18.11 27.70 -10.73
CA ASN A 528 -17.78 28.29 -9.44
C ASN A 528 -16.28 28.60 -9.31
N TRP A 529 -15.42 27.74 -9.85
CA TRP A 529 -13.97 27.96 -9.91
C TRP A 529 -13.63 29.25 -10.67
N ARG A 530 -14.24 29.47 -11.84
CA ARG A 530 -14.10 30.72 -12.60
C ARG A 530 -14.57 31.94 -11.80
N SER A 531 -15.71 31.83 -11.12
CA SER A 531 -16.26 32.93 -10.32
C SER A 531 -15.46 33.24 -9.04
N GLN A 532 -14.71 32.25 -8.53
CA GLN A 532 -13.86 32.36 -7.35
C GLN A 532 -12.37 32.37 -7.73
N SER A 533 -12.05 32.85 -8.93
CA SER A 533 -10.68 32.81 -9.47
C SER A 533 -9.67 33.51 -8.55
N GLU A 534 -10.07 34.56 -7.83
CA GLU A 534 -9.21 35.24 -6.86
C GLU A 534 -8.72 34.32 -5.74
N LYS A 535 -9.57 33.38 -5.29
CA LYS A 535 -9.22 32.39 -4.28
C LYS A 535 -8.27 31.34 -4.85
N PHE A 536 -8.62 30.81 -6.02
CA PHE A 536 -7.96 29.63 -6.57
C PHE A 536 -6.72 29.95 -7.42
N LEU A 537 -6.53 31.20 -7.86
CA LEU A 537 -5.35 31.62 -8.62
C LEU A 537 -4.27 32.27 -7.75
N ILE A 538 -4.32 32.08 -6.43
CA ILE A 538 -3.30 32.61 -5.51
C ILE A 538 -1.88 32.16 -5.90
N ASN A 539 -1.76 30.98 -6.52
CA ASN A 539 -0.51 30.37 -7.03
C ASN A 539 0.06 31.05 -8.27
N PHE A 540 -0.76 31.86 -8.94
CA PHE A 540 -0.43 32.58 -10.17
C PHE A 540 -0.53 34.08 -9.88
N PRO A 541 0.39 34.64 -9.05
CA PRO A 541 0.23 35.98 -8.52
C PRO A 541 0.26 37.07 -9.61
N GLN A 542 0.86 36.81 -10.78
CA GLN A 542 0.82 37.80 -11.87
C GLN A 542 -0.52 37.75 -12.58
N VAL A 543 -1.00 36.54 -12.93
CA VAL A 543 -2.35 36.36 -13.49
C VAL A 543 -3.39 36.98 -12.55
N GLN A 544 -3.29 36.70 -11.25
CA GLN A 544 -4.19 37.26 -10.24
C GLN A 544 -4.12 38.80 -10.24
N ARG A 545 -2.92 39.40 -10.27
CA ARG A 545 -2.74 40.86 -10.31
C ARG A 545 -3.38 41.50 -11.54
N GLU A 546 -3.23 40.89 -12.71
CA GLU A 546 -3.88 41.38 -13.94
C GLU A 546 -5.40 41.26 -13.86
N MET A 547 -5.89 40.12 -13.35
CA MET A 547 -7.31 39.82 -13.26
C MET A 547 -8.10 40.78 -12.36
N VAL A 548 -7.45 41.43 -11.39
CA VAL A 548 -8.10 42.47 -10.56
C VAL A 548 -8.65 43.62 -11.43
N GLY A 549 -8.00 43.94 -12.55
CA GLY A 549 -8.44 44.97 -13.49
C GLY A 549 -9.40 44.48 -14.57
N TRP A 550 -9.68 43.18 -14.65
CA TRP A 550 -10.46 42.59 -15.73
C TRP A 550 -11.95 42.60 -15.44
N SER A 551 -12.75 42.95 -16.45
CA SER A 551 -14.19 42.71 -16.45
C SER A 551 -14.50 41.21 -16.43
N GLU A 552 -15.69 40.84 -15.99
CA GLU A 552 -16.15 39.43 -16.01
C GLU A 552 -16.10 38.81 -17.43
N ALA A 553 -16.34 39.62 -18.48
CA ALA A 553 -16.21 39.16 -19.85
C ALA A 553 -14.75 38.79 -20.20
N GLN A 554 -13.78 39.56 -19.72
CA GLN A 554 -12.35 39.26 -19.92
C GLN A 554 -11.91 38.03 -19.12
N LYS A 555 -12.36 37.88 -17.87
CA LYS A 555 -12.09 36.68 -17.06
C LYS A 555 -12.65 35.42 -17.71
N ASN A 556 -13.89 35.47 -18.19
CA ASN A 556 -14.50 34.36 -18.91
C ASN A 556 -13.73 34.04 -20.20
N LEU A 557 -13.38 35.05 -20.99
CA LEU A 557 -12.59 34.87 -22.20
C LEU A 557 -11.22 34.25 -21.91
N PHE A 558 -10.56 34.63 -20.81
CA PHE A 558 -9.30 34.01 -20.39
C PHE A 558 -9.49 32.53 -20.10
N PHE A 559 -10.44 32.16 -19.24
CA PHE A 559 -10.68 30.74 -18.94
C PHE A 559 -11.11 29.94 -20.17
N ASP A 560 -11.92 30.51 -21.06
CA ASP A 560 -12.30 29.83 -22.31
C ASP A 560 -11.07 29.56 -23.19
N ARG A 561 -10.11 30.49 -23.24
CA ARG A 561 -8.84 30.27 -23.93
C ARG A 561 -7.95 29.27 -23.24
N VAL A 562 -7.91 29.25 -21.90
CA VAL A 562 -7.18 28.23 -21.14
C VAL A 562 -7.73 26.83 -21.46
N ASN A 563 -9.06 26.65 -21.43
CA ASN A 563 -9.69 25.37 -21.79
C ASN A 563 -9.40 24.96 -23.24
N LEU A 564 -9.45 25.92 -24.17
CA LEU A 564 -9.16 25.65 -25.58
C LEU A 564 -7.69 25.27 -25.79
N ALA A 565 -6.78 25.96 -25.11
CA ALA A 565 -5.34 25.74 -25.21
C ALA A 565 -4.86 24.50 -24.44
N SER A 566 -5.57 24.05 -23.41
CA SER A 566 -5.30 22.77 -22.75
C SER A 566 -5.93 21.59 -23.49
N GLY A 567 -6.92 21.84 -24.36
CA GLY A 567 -7.68 20.80 -25.06
C GLY A 567 -8.60 20.00 -24.14
N SER A 568 -8.86 20.51 -22.93
CA SER A 568 -9.66 19.86 -21.91
C SER A 568 -10.35 20.89 -21.03
N GLU A 569 -11.50 20.54 -20.46
CA GLU A 569 -12.10 21.36 -19.39
C GLU A 569 -11.55 20.99 -18.00
N SER A 570 -10.54 20.11 -17.93
CA SER A 570 -9.90 19.66 -16.69
C SER A 570 -9.23 20.82 -15.95
N ILE A 571 -9.54 20.94 -14.65
CA ILE A 571 -8.98 21.95 -13.75
C ILE A 571 -7.47 21.76 -13.61
N LEU A 572 -7.01 20.51 -13.47
CA LEU A 572 -5.60 20.15 -13.45
C LEU A 572 -4.87 20.64 -14.69
N MET A 573 -5.40 20.34 -15.89
CA MET A 573 -4.75 20.73 -17.15
C MET A 573 -4.67 22.24 -17.28
N ASN A 574 -5.75 22.92 -16.92
CA ASN A 574 -5.79 24.38 -16.93
C ASN A 574 -4.78 24.98 -15.93
N ALA A 575 -4.62 24.37 -14.75
CA ALA A 575 -3.64 24.81 -13.76
C ALA A 575 -2.19 24.61 -14.24
N VAL A 576 -1.89 23.46 -14.85
CA VAL A 576 -0.56 23.19 -15.46
C VAL A 576 -0.27 24.20 -16.58
N LEU A 577 -1.25 24.47 -17.45
CA LEU A 577 -1.10 25.45 -18.52
C LEU A 577 -0.87 26.87 -17.99
N MET A 578 -1.58 27.26 -16.92
CA MET A 578 -1.35 28.54 -16.26
C MET A 578 0.03 28.62 -15.61
N SER A 579 0.56 27.52 -15.07
CA SER A 579 1.95 27.45 -14.62
C SER A 579 2.89 27.73 -15.78
N TYR A 580 2.71 27.09 -16.94
CA TYR A 580 3.53 27.34 -18.14
C TYR A 580 3.54 28.81 -18.55
N LEU A 581 2.38 29.46 -18.57
CA LEU A 581 2.30 30.90 -18.88
C LEU A 581 3.08 31.74 -17.88
N GLU A 582 2.95 31.47 -16.58
CA GLU A 582 3.69 32.23 -15.57
C GLU A 582 5.20 32.03 -15.69
N PHE A 583 5.66 30.80 -15.95
CA PHE A 583 7.07 30.52 -16.14
C PHE A 583 7.62 31.14 -17.42
N PHE A 584 6.85 31.11 -18.50
CA PHE A 584 7.24 31.76 -19.76
C PHE A 584 7.40 33.27 -19.56
N MET A 585 6.37 33.93 -19.01
CA MET A 585 6.41 35.36 -18.74
C MET A 585 7.59 35.69 -17.85
N MET A 586 7.73 35.01 -16.72
CA MET A 586 8.84 35.28 -15.81
C MET A 586 10.23 35.10 -16.46
N ARG A 587 10.37 34.21 -17.45
CA ARG A 587 11.65 33.92 -18.10
C ARG A 587 12.02 34.97 -19.15
N PHE A 588 11.03 35.43 -19.92
CA PHE A 588 11.29 36.25 -21.10
C PHE A 588 10.76 37.69 -20.99
N ASP A 589 9.80 37.98 -20.12
CA ASP A 589 9.36 39.34 -19.75
C ASP A 589 10.41 39.97 -18.82
N SER A 590 11.49 40.43 -19.44
CA SER A 590 12.70 40.92 -18.80
C SER A 590 12.48 42.23 -18.05
N ASP A 591 11.60 43.09 -18.57
CA ASP A 591 11.25 44.37 -17.97
C ASP A 591 10.04 44.29 -17.01
N LYS A 592 9.37 43.13 -16.97
CA LYS A 592 8.25 42.79 -16.07
C LYS A 592 7.01 43.65 -16.33
N ASN A 593 6.82 44.10 -17.57
CA ASN A 593 5.66 44.90 -17.96
C ASN A 593 4.44 44.02 -18.31
N SER A 594 4.56 42.69 -18.22
CA SER A 594 3.55 41.69 -18.60
C SER A 594 3.21 41.62 -20.09
N LEU A 595 4.12 42.07 -20.94
CA LEU A 595 4.02 42.07 -22.39
C LEU A 595 5.34 41.58 -22.98
N ILE A 596 5.27 40.58 -23.84
CA ILE A 596 6.44 40.10 -24.57
C ILE A 596 6.59 40.92 -25.84
N ASP A 597 7.71 41.62 -25.96
CA ASP A 597 8.04 42.40 -27.15
C ASP A 597 8.85 41.61 -28.19
N VAL A 598 9.33 42.30 -29.22
CA VAL A 598 10.11 41.66 -30.28
C VAL A 598 11.44 41.13 -29.75
N GLU A 599 12.18 41.90 -28.96
CA GLU A 599 13.51 41.51 -28.45
C GLU A 599 13.41 40.30 -27.51
N GLU A 600 12.42 40.31 -26.63
CA GLU A 600 12.12 39.21 -25.71
C GLU A 600 11.66 37.96 -26.48
N SER A 601 10.84 38.13 -27.52
CA SER A 601 10.44 37.02 -28.37
C SER A 601 11.64 36.41 -29.11
N LEU A 602 12.60 37.21 -29.59
CA LEU A 602 13.80 36.71 -30.27
C LEU A 602 14.68 35.91 -29.30
N THR A 603 14.79 36.36 -28.06
CA THR A 603 15.48 35.62 -26.99
C THR A 603 14.78 34.29 -26.72
N SER A 604 13.45 34.29 -26.68
CA SER A 604 12.66 33.07 -26.49
C SER A 604 12.78 32.09 -27.67
N PHE A 605 12.92 32.61 -28.89
CA PHE A 605 13.06 31.80 -30.10
C PHE A 605 14.34 30.94 -30.09
N GLU A 606 15.43 31.40 -29.48
CA GLU A 606 16.66 30.61 -29.36
C GLU A 606 16.42 29.28 -28.64
N VAL A 607 15.50 29.25 -27.69
CA VAL A 607 15.07 28.03 -26.99
C VAL A 607 14.11 27.23 -27.87
N PHE A 608 13.11 27.87 -28.50
CA PHE A 608 11.98 27.14 -29.09
C PHE A 608 12.12 26.73 -30.55
N HIS A 609 13.13 27.23 -31.26
CA HIS A 609 13.22 27.02 -32.70
C HIS A 609 13.29 25.55 -33.11
N LEU A 610 13.98 24.67 -32.36
CA LEU A 610 14.10 23.26 -32.70
C LEU A 610 12.76 22.52 -32.65
N THR A 611 11.98 22.74 -31.58
CA THR A 611 10.65 22.13 -31.43
C THR A 611 9.65 22.73 -32.42
N LEU A 612 9.76 24.02 -32.73
CA LEU A 612 8.98 24.65 -33.79
C LEU A 612 9.35 24.13 -35.17
N ASP A 613 10.63 23.93 -35.48
CA ASP A 613 11.09 23.37 -36.75
C ASP A 613 10.52 21.99 -37.00
N GLU A 614 10.46 21.15 -35.96
CA GLU A 614 9.84 19.82 -36.03
C GLU A 614 8.33 19.92 -36.31
N LEU A 615 7.63 20.73 -35.53
CA LEU A 615 6.17 20.93 -35.65
C LEU A 615 5.81 21.52 -37.02
N LEU A 616 6.51 22.56 -37.44
CA LEU A 616 6.29 23.29 -38.68
C LEU A 616 6.73 22.49 -39.92
N GLY A 617 7.76 21.67 -39.78
CA GLY A 617 8.19 20.74 -40.82
C GLY A 617 7.09 19.73 -41.19
N SER A 618 6.32 19.26 -40.21
CA SER A 618 5.21 18.32 -40.44
C SER A 618 4.08 18.91 -41.29
N VAL A 619 3.92 20.24 -41.29
CA VAL A 619 2.93 20.99 -42.07
C VAL A 619 3.53 21.71 -43.28
N GLY A 620 4.79 21.41 -43.64
CA GLY A 620 5.44 21.88 -44.86
C GLY A 620 5.98 23.31 -44.80
N VAL A 621 6.15 23.89 -43.62
CA VAL A 621 6.80 25.20 -43.45
C VAL A 621 8.32 25.00 -43.38
N PRO A 622 9.13 25.67 -44.24
CA PRO A 622 10.58 25.52 -44.23
C PRO A 622 11.22 26.02 -42.92
N GLN A 623 12.31 25.40 -42.47
CA GLN A 623 13.04 25.84 -41.28
C GLN A 623 13.54 27.30 -41.36
N SER A 624 13.88 27.77 -42.57
CA SER A 624 14.24 29.18 -42.81
C SER A 624 13.14 30.18 -42.46
N ASP A 625 11.90 29.70 -42.35
CA ASP A 625 10.69 30.50 -42.17
C ASP A 625 10.18 30.47 -40.72
N THR A 626 10.75 29.59 -39.87
CA THR A 626 10.33 29.36 -38.48
C THR A 626 10.40 30.63 -37.63
N LEU A 627 11.46 31.45 -37.77
CA LEU A 627 11.57 32.72 -37.03
C LEU A 627 10.47 33.71 -37.42
N ALA A 628 10.20 33.85 -38.71
CA ALA A 628 9.14 34.73 -39.20
C ALA A 628 7.76 34.19 -38.77
N PHE A 629 7.58 32.87 -38.76
CA PHE A 629 6.34 32.22 -38.29
C PHE A 629 6.14 32.47 -36.81
N PHE A 630 7.18 32.28 -35.99
CA PHE A 630 7.14 32.48 -34.55
C PHE A 630 6.77 33.93 -34.18
N THR A 631 7.49 34.91 -34.71
CA THR A 631 7.19 36.33 -34.45
C THR A 631 5.82 36.75 -35.00
N PHE A 632 5.34 36.10 -36.07
CA PHE A 632 3.98 36.29 -36.58
C PHE A 632 2.93 35.82 -35.56
N LEU A 633 3.15 34.67 -34.89
CA LEU A 633 2.27 34.18 -33.82
C LEU A 633 2.17 35.19 -32.68
N PHE A 634 3.27 35.80 -32.25
CA PHE A 634 3.25 36.85 -31.23
C PHE A 634 2.49 38.09 -31.65
N ARG A 635 2.65 38.53 -32.91
CA ARG A 635 1.92 39.70 -33.43
C ARG A 635 0.42 39.44 -33.53
N TYR A 636 0.02 38.28 -34.05
CA TYR A 636 -1.33 38.05 -34.54
C TYR A 636 -2.13 37.03 -33.74
N GLY A 637 -1.49 36.13 -33.00
CA GLY A 637 -2.10 35.10 -32.16
C GLY A 637 -2.85 34.02 -32.95
N TYR A 638 -2.54 33.85 -34.24
CA TYR A 638 -3.08 32.78 -35.07
C TYR A 638 -2.04 32.34 -36.10
N THR A 639 -2.14 31.10 -36.57
CA THR A 639 -1.20 30.60 -37.59
C THR A 639 -1.48 31.22 -38.95
N PRO A 640 -0.47 31.44 -39.81
CA PRO A 640 -0.70 31.80 -41.21
C PRO A 640 -1.32 30.66 -42.04
N LEU A 641 -1.44 29.46 -41.46
CA LEU A 641 -1.97 28.24 -42.08
C LEU A 641 -3.49 28.08 -41.89
N ASP A 642 -4.13 28.98 -41.13
CA ASP A 642 -5.54 28.88 -40.70
C ASP A 642 -6.53 28.86 -41.89
N GLY A 643 -6.77 27.65 -42.42
CA GLY A 643 -7.93 27.24 -43.21
C GLY A 643 -8.17 27.92 -44.56
N GLY A 644 -7.15 28.49 -45.22
CA GLY A 644 -7.30 29.06 -46.56
C GLY A 644 -7.76 30.52 -46.61
N LYS A 645 -7.67 31.26 -45.50
CA LYS A 645 -7.82 32.72 -45.53
C LYS A 645 -6.58 33.31 -46.24
N MET A 646 -6.69 33.55 -47.55
CA MET A 646 -5.65 34.21 -48.36
C MET A 646 -5.07 35.46 -47.68
N GLY A 647 -5.89 36.19 -46.93
CA GLY A 647 -5.45 37.35 -46.15
C GLY A 647 -4.43 37.05 -45.02
N ALA A 648 -4.50 35.91 -44.35
CA ALA A 648 -3.52 35.52 -43.32
C ALA A 648 -2.17 35.20 -43.95
N TRP A 649 -2.16 34.45 -45.04
CA TRP A 649 -0.95 34.13 -45.80
C TRP A 649 -0.30 35.37 -46.41
N LEU A 650 -1.07 36.29 -47.01
CA LEU A 650 -0.53 37.55 -47.54
C LEU A 650 0.06 38.44 -46.43
N ARG A 651 -0.58 38.49 -45.26
CA ARG A 651 -0.02 39.18 -44.09
C ARG A 651 1.28 38.53 -43.64
N TYR A 652 1.36 37.21 -43.66
CA TYR A 652 2.57 36.48 -43.30
C TYR A 652 3.72 36.72 -44.28
N LEU A 653 3.46 36.69 -45.60
CA LEU A 653 4.46 37.03 -46.60
C LEU A 653 4.98 38.46 -46.40
N ASN A 654 4.08 39.42 -46.17
CA ASN A 654 4.48 40.79 -45.85
C ASN A 654 5.27 40.87 -44.53
N TRP A 655 4.87 40.14 -43.50
CA TRP A 655 5.60 40.06 -42.23
C TRP A 655 7.01 39.50 -42.42
N LYS A 656 7.14 38.38 -43.12
CA LYS A 656 8.41 37.72 -43.45
C LYS A 656 9.34 38.61 -44.27
N LEU A 657 8.82 39.38 -45.23
CA LEU A 657 9.61 40.23 -46.12
C LEU A 657 10.17 41.49 -45.44
N TYR A 658 9.59 41.94 -44.31
CA TYR A 658 10.01 43.17 -43.65
C TYR A 658 10.33 43.00 -42.15
N PRO A 659 11.37 42.23 -41.77
CA PRO A 659 11.74 42.02 -40.35
C PRO A 659 12.01 43.30 -39.57
N ARG A 660 12.58 44.33 -40.22
CA ARG A 660 12.85 45.64 -39.60
C ARG A 660 11.59 46.42 -39.19
N LYS A 661 10.41 45.98 -39.63
CA LYS A 661 9.12 46.57 -39.27
C LYS A 661 8.37 45.77 -38.20
N TRP A 662 8.96 44.69 -37.68
CA TRP A 662 8.35 43.92 -36.62
C TRP A 662 8.20 44.80 -35.37
N SER A 663 6.98 44.85 -34.86
CA SER A 663 6.64 45.52 -33.62
C SER A 663 5.36 44.87 -33.09
N PHE A 664 5.39 44.40 -31.86
CA PHE A 664 4.24 43.87 -31.15
C PHE A 664 4.49 43.89 -29.65
N GLN A 665 3.40 43.70 -28.92
CA GLN A 665 3.39 43.42 -27.50
C GLN A 665 2.38 42.28 -27.32
N ALA A 666 2.82 41.18 -26.74
CA ALA A 666 2.01 39.99 -26.53
C ALA A 666 1.79 39.77 -25.04
N ASP A 667 0.53 39.88 -24.60
CA ASP A 667 0.12 39.57 -23.24
C ASP A 667 -0.13 38.06 -23.06
N ARG A 668 -0.50 37.65 -21.83
CA ARG A 668 -0.88 36.26 -21.51
C ARG A 668 -2.04 35.76 -22.38
N MET A 669 -2.97 36.65 -22.75
CA MET A 669 -4.09 36.31 -23.64
C MET A 669 -3.62 35.96 -25.05
N ARG A 670 -2.60 36.64 -25.55
CA ARG A 670 -1.94 36.32 -26.81
C ARG A 670 -1.20 34.99 -26.71
N LEU A 671 -0.42 34.76 -25.66
CA LEU A 671 0.29 33.48 -25.46
C LEU A 671 -0.67 32.28 -25.42
N LEU A 672 -1.82 32.41 -24.76
CA LEU A 672 -2.87 31.38 -24.78
C LEU A 672 -3.41 31.10 -26.19
N GLN A 673 -3.54 32.12 -27.03
CA GLN A 673 -3.93 31.89 -28.43
C GLN A 673 -2.84 31.14 -29.18
N ILE A 674 -1.58 31.52 -28.99
CA ILE A 674 -0.43 30.83 -29.61
C ILE A 674 -0.45 29.35 -29.22
N LEU A 675 -0.60 29.03 -27.93
CA LEU A 675 -0.70 27.65 -27.43
C LEU A 675 -1.87 26.89 -28.06
N SER A 676 -3.04 27.51 -28.11
CA SER A 676 -4.22 26.92 -28.76
C SER A 676 -3.96 26.63 -30.25
N GLU A 677 -3.26 27.51 -30.94
CA GLU A 677 -2.98 27.39 -32.37
C GLU A 677 -1.90 26.34 -32.66
N LEU A 678 -0.83 26.31 -31.85
CA LEU A 678 0.20 25.29 -31.93
C LEU A 678 -0.35 23.90 -31.63
N SER A 679 -1.34 23.78 -30.74
CA SER A 679 -1.97 22.50 -30.42
C SER A 679 -2.80 21.87 -31.55
N LYS A 680 -3.08 22.63 -32.60
CA LYS A 680 -3.82 22.17 -33.79
C LYS A 680 -2.89 21.61 -34.87
N LEU A 681 -1.58 21.90 -34.78
CA LEU A 681 -0.54 21.40 -35.67
C LEU A 681 -0.07 20.03 -35.16
#